data_AF-A0A0D0MR32-F1
#
_entry.id   AF-A0A0D0MR32-F1
#
_cell.length_a   1.000
_cell.length_b   1.000
_cell.length_c   1.000
_cell.angle_alpha   90.00
_cell.angle_beta   90.00
_cell.angle_gamma   90.00
#
_symmetry.space_group_name_H-M   'P 1'
#
loop_
_entity.id
_entity.type
_entity.pdbx_description
1 polymer ?
#
loop_
_entity_poly.entity_id
_entity_poly.type
_entity_poly.pdbx_seq_one_letter_code
_entity_poly.pdbx_strand_id
1 'polypeptide(L)'
;MPITFQALFAPDRLALQFAIKTVLGAGLALWLALRFGLEQPSWALMTAIIVAQPLSGMVVQKGLARLLGTLVGTVMSVVFMALFAQTPWLFLLALAVWLGLCTACSTLLRSAWSYSFVLAGYTVAIIALPAISHPLTVFDQAVARCTEISLGIICATAASALLWPLRVERQLAGQARAAWQSGMQAARATLAGDAQARKGLLEILGKIVAVDAQREHAWFEGRLGRQRARAISGLSQKLLMLLRISRSVRRQWRQLDPVEAQALQPWMDDVQQALDGDSATLQALRPRVWDASHDPQISSAQSYCLARIALLLDTALAACAALTAVQEGKAAVDPPRTLAPHRDLSLAMVFGARSALAFLAVASFWLATAWPAASGALVLTCVVCSLFASRENGAQIGMSFLRGICLAVPTAFVIGEIVLPQWSSFALLSLAMGVPLFFGALGMAKPPIFATATSFCLHFVVLVSPLNTMKYDVAAFFNNAQAMMIGVGAAVLAFNLLMLRDPAWHSRRLLAATLDDLVRLTHRSLRGAESWFGGRMADRLLQLARHYPELPVQARSRWDDGLLGLDIGDELLHLRLSLAVAQVSEQQAQQRYFAALEHTLERGPAGDRADALATASAEFLEVLAAQPASDALKLAQGAVVQLQNSWRAWCRQHEPERREHSHGLA
;
A
#
# COMPACT_ATOMS: atom_id res chain seq x y z
N MET A 1 -6.61 -20.77 24.66
CA MET A 1 -6.85 -21.61 23.46
C MET A 1 -6.05 -21.05 22.29
N PRO A 2 -5.51 -21.88 21.39
CA PRO A 2 -4.84 -21.37 20.19
C PRO A 2 -5.81 -20.51 19.37
N ILE A 3 -5.31 -19.44 18.75
CA ILE A 3 -6.10 -18.44 18.00
C ILE A 3 -6.98 -19.11 16.92
N THR A 4 -6.52 -20.21 16.33
CA THR A 4 -7.26 -21.06 15.38
C THR A 4 -8.53 -21.66 15.98
N PHE A 5 -8.45 -22.23 17.19
CA PHE A 5 -9.60 -22.83 17.86
C PHE A 5 -10.58 -21.76 18.35
N GLN A 6 -10.09 -20.63 18.83
CA GLN A 6 -10.96 -19.52 19.21
C GLN A 6 -11.76 -18.97 18.01
N ALA A 7 -11.14 -18.89 16.84
CA ALA A 7 -11.81 -18.46 15.61
C ALA A 7 -12.99 -19.35 15.19
N LEU A 8 -12.89 -20.66 15.44
CA LEU A 8 -13.87 -21.66 15.02
C LEU A 8 -14.95 -21.91 16.09
N PHE A 9 -14.56 -21.98 17.36
CA PHE A 9 -15.44 -22.41 18.46
C PHE A 9 -15.98 -21.26 19.31
N ALA A 10 -15.40 -20.06 19.21
CA ALA A 10 -15.90 -18.84 19.86
C ALA A 10 -15.87 -17.63 18.90
N PRO A 11 -16.59 -17.69 17.76
CA PRO A 11 -16.55 -16.63 16.75
C PRO A 11 -17.25 -15.36 17.22
N ASP A 12 -16.68 -14.21 16.86
CA ASP A 12 -17.33 -12.91 17.06
C ASP A 12 -18.60 -12.80 16.20
N ARG A 13 -19.59 -12.03 16.65
CA ARG A 13 -20.85 -11.80 15.92
C ARG A 13 -20.62 -11.35 14.47
N LEU A 14 -19.64 -10.48 14.24
CA LEU A 14 -19.29 -10.00 12.90
C LEU A 14 -18.69 -11.09 12.01
N ALA A 15 -17.88 -11.99 12.57
CA ALA A 15 -17.32 -13.14 11.85
C ALA A 15 -18.42 -14.12 11.45
N LEU A 16 -19.37 -14.38 12.35
CA LEU A 16 -20.52 -15.23 12.08
C LEU A 16 -21.40 -14.65 10.96
N GLN A 17 -21.74 -13.35 11.04
CA GLN A 17 -22.48 -12.66 9.98
C GLN A 17 -21.76 -12.71 8.64
N PHE A 18 -20.43 -12.54 8.64
CA PHE A 18 -19.60 -12.65 7.44
C PHE A 18 -19.62 -14.07 6.85
N ALA A 19 -19.50 -15.10 7.66
CA ALA A 19 -19.51 -16.49 7.18
C ALA A 19 -20.87 -16.87 6.59
N ILE A 20 -21.96 -16.55 7.29
CA ILE A 20 -23.34 -16.84 6.83
C ILE A 20 -23.61 -16.15 5.49
N LYS A 21 -23.36 -14.83 5.39
CA LYS A 21 -23.63 -14.11 4.14
C LYS A 21 -22.79 -14.63 2.98
N THR A 22 -21.55 -15.05 3.24
CA THR A 22 -20.65 -15.58 2.22
C THR A 22 -21.14 -16.92 1.68
N VAL A 23 -21.52 -17.85 2.56
CA VAL A 23 -22.04 -19.17 2.17
C VAL A 23 -23.38 -19.06 1.46
N LEU A 24 -24.29 -18.19 1.94
CA LEU A 24 -25.58 -17.97 1.27
C LEU A 24 -25.41 -17.34 -0.11
N GLY A 25 -24.56 -16.32 -0.24
CA GLY A 25 -24.28 -15.69 -1.54
C GLY A 25 -23.61 -16.65 -2.53
N ALA A 26 -22.68 -17.46 -2.04
CA ALA A 26 -22.00 -18.48 -2.84
C ALA A 26 -22.95 -19.62 -3.24
N GLY A 27 -23.78 -20.11 -2.32
CA GLY A 27 -24.82 -21.11 -2.59
C GLY A 27 -25.87 -20.62 -3.60
N LEU A 28 -26.29 -19.36 -3.50
CA LEU A 28 -27.18 -18.74 -4.48
C LEU A 28 -26.53 -18.68 -5.88
N ALA A 29 -25.25 -18.31 -5.96
CA ALA A 29 -24.51 -18.29 -7.22
C ALA A 29 -24.43 -19.69 -7.84
N LEU A 30 -24.13 -20.72 -7.03
CA LEU A 30 -24.10 -22.11 -7.46
C LEU A 30 -25.48 -22.58 -7.96
N TRP A 31 -26.54 -22.26 -7.20
CA TRP A 31 -27.91 -22.62 -7.56
C TRP A 31 -28.32 -22.05 -8.92
N LEU A 32 -28.10 -20.75 -9.14
CA LEU A 32 -28.41 -20.08 -10.40
C LEU A 32 -27.55 -20.62 -11.55
N ALA A 33 -26.26 -20.88 -11.31
CA ALA A 33 -25.36 -21.41 -12.33
C ALA A 33 -25.79 -22.81 -12.81
N LEU A 34 -26.15 -23.69 -11.87
CA LEU A 34 -26.70 -25.01 -12.18
C LEU A 34 -28.06 -24.91 -12.89
N ARG A 35 -28.92 -23.98 -12.47
CA ARG A 35 -30.25 -23.79 -13.07
C ARG A 35 -30.19 -23.23 -14.50
N PHE A 36 -29.23 -22.37 -14.79
CA PHE A 36 -28.98 -21.86 -16.14
C PHE A 36 -28.20 -22.84 -17.02
N GLY A 37 -27.74 -23.97 -16.47
CA GLY A 37 -26.98 -24.95 -17.22
C GLY A 37 -25.61 -24.43 -17.68
N LEU A 38 -24.97 -23.58 -16.86
CA LEU A 38 -23.62 -23.08 -17.17
C LEU A 38 -22.61 -24.23 -17.18
N GLU A 39 -21.58 -24.11 -18.01
CA GLU A 39 -20.59 -25.18 -18.24
C GLU A 39 -19.76 -25.52 -16.99
N GLN A 40 -19.37 -24.50 -16.21
CA GLN A 40 -18.46 -24.61 -15.07
C GLN A 40 -18.98 -23.83 -13.84
N PRO A 41 -20.10 -24.28 -13.22
CA PRO A 41 -20.77 -23.58 -12.13
C PRO A 41 -19.91 -23.42 -10.86
N SER A 42 -18.84 -24.19 -10.72
CA SER A 42 -17.82 -24.05 -9.67
C SER A 42 -17.17 -22.65 -9.66
N TRP A 43 -17.04 -21.98 -10.82
CA TRP A 43 -16.46 -20.63 -10.88
C TRP A 43 -17.38 -19.53 -10.38
N ALA A 44 -18.69 -19.68 -10.54
CA ALA A 44 -19.65 -18.76 -9.96
C ALA A 44 -19.59 -18.82 -8.43
N LEU A 45 -19.60 -20.04 -7.88
CA LEU A 45 -19.44 -20.31 -6.44
C LEU A 45 -18.11 -19.75 -5.92
N MET A 46 -16.99 -20.11 -6.55
CA MET A 46 -15.66 -19.68 -6.14
C MET A 46 -15.51 -18.17 -6.22
N THR A 47 -16.04 -17.54 -7.27
CA THR A 47 -15.98 -16.09 -7.44
C THR A 47 -16.72 -15.36 -6.33
N ALA A 48 -17.90 -15.85 -5.93
CA ALA A 48 -18.64 -15.27 -4.81
C ALA A 48 -17.83 -15.30 -3.50
N ILE A 49 -17.10 -16.39 -3.24
CA ILE A 49 -16.19 -16.52 -2.09
C ILE A 49 -14.97 -15.59 -2.23
N ILE A 50 -14.37 -15.49 -3.43
CA ILE A 50 -13.18 -14.65 -3.66
C ILE A 50 -13.49 -13.17 -3.42
N VAL A 51 -14.64 -12.69 -3.90
CA VAL A 51 -15.02 -11.28 -3.76
C VAL A 51 -15.63 -10.96 -2.40
N ALA A 52 -15.96 -11.97 -1.58
CA ALA A 52 -16.47 -11.78 -0.24
C ALA A 52 -15.51 -10.92 0.59
N GLN A 53 -16.05 -9.85 1.16
CA GLN A 53 -15.37 -8.91 2.02
C GLN A 53 -16.30 -8.50 3.18
N PRO A 54 -15.74 -8.09 4.33
CA PRO A 54 -16.55 -7.63 5.46
C PRO A 54 -17.45 -6.45 5.11
N LEU A 55 -16.91 -5.46 4.38
CA LEU A 55 -17.59 -4.22 4.00
C LEU A 55 -18.13 -4.28 2.57
N SER A 56 -19.36 -3.78 2.36
CA SER A 56 -20.06 -3.91 1.07
C SER A 56 -19.39 -3.14 -0.07
N GLY A 57 -18.84 -1.94 0.18
CA GLY A 57 -18.06 -1.20 -0.83
C GLY A 57 -16.83 -1.97 -1.33
N MET A 58 -16.18 -2.75 -0.45
CA MET A 58 -15.04 -3.58 -0.82
C MET A 58 -15.44 -4.76 -1.72
N VAL A 59 -16.63 -5.34 -1.50
CA VAL A 59 -17.15 -6.43 -2.35
C VAL A 59 -17.38 -5.91 -3.78
N VAL A 60 -18.05 -4.75 -3.91
CA VAL A 60 -18.33 -4.14 -5.21
C VAL A 60 -17.04 -3.82 -5.96
N GLN A 61 -16.09 -3.15 -5.30
CA GLN A 61 -14.84 -2.78 -5.95
C GLN A 61 -14.01 -4.00 -6.35
N LYS A 62 -13.88 -4.99 -5.47
CA LYS A 62 -13.15 -6.22 -5.76
C LYS A 62 -13.84 -7.02 -6.87
N GLY A 63 -15.16 -7.00 -6.90
CA GLY A 63 -15.98 -7.57 -7.98
C GLY A 63 -15.72 -6.88 -9.32
N LEU A 64 -15.75 -5.54 -9.38
CA LEU A 64 -15.47 -4.79 -10.60
C LEU A 64 -14.04 -5.00 -11.10
N ALA A 65 -13.05 -4.97 -10.20
CA ALA A 65 -11.67 -5.30 -10.53
C ALA A 65 -11.55 -6.73 -11.09
N ARG A 66 -12.31 -7.67 -10.52
CA ARG A 66 -12.37 -9.04 -11.02
C ARG A 66 -12.99 -9.12 -12.42
N LEU A 67 -14.09 -8.39 -12.65
CA LEU A 67 -14.75 -8.39 -13.95
C LEU A 67 -13.82 -7.83 -15.04
N LEU A 68 -13.19 -6.68 -14.80
CA LEU A 68 -12.27 -6.06 -15.76
C LEU A 68 -11.08 -6.95 -16.09
N GLY A 69 -10.44 -7.52 -15.07
CA GLY A 69 -9.30 -8.42 -15.28
C GLY A 69 -9.70 -9.68 -16.06
N THR A 70 -10.88 -10.23 -15.77
CA THR A 70 -11.40 -11.42 -16.48
C THR A 70 -11.68 -11.11 -17.94
N LEU A 71 -12.31 -9.97 -18.24
CA LEU A 71 -12.61 -9.55 -19.62
C LEU A 71 -11.35 -9.39 -20.47
N VAL A 72 -10.31 -8.75 -19.92
CA VAL A 72 -9.02 -8.64 -20.62
C VAL A 72 -8.40 -10.02 -20.80
N GLY A 73 -8.42 -10.85 -19.75
CA GLY A 73 -7.89 -12.21 -19.81
C GLY A 73 -8.60 -13.12 -20.81
N THR A 74 -9.93 -13.06 -20.90
CA THR A 74 -10.72 -13.88 -21.83
C THR A 74 -10.43 -13.50 -23.28
N VAL A 75 -10.38 -12.19 -23.59
CA VAL A 75 -9.99 -11.70 -24.92
C VAL A 75 -8.58 -12.17 -25.26
N MET A 76 -7.62 -11.98 -24.36
CA MET A 76 -6.23 -12.38 -24.60
C MET A 76 -6.06 -13.90 -24.74
N SER A 77 -6.90 -14.72 -24.07
CA SER A 77 -6.91 -16.18 -24.23
C SER A 77 -7.24 -16.60 -25.65
N VAL A 78 -8.28 -16.00 -26.22
CA VAL A 78 -8.69 -16.25 -27.60
C VAL A 78 -7.62 -15.78 -28.58
N VAL A 79 -7.03 -14.59 -28.35
CA VAL A 79 -5.93 -14.07 -29.18
C VAL A 79 -4.71 -14.99 -29.16
N PHE A 80 -4.28 -15.44 -27.97
CA PHE A 80 -3.11 -16.31 -27.86
C PHE A 80 -3.36 -17.69 -28.47
N MET A 81 -4.57 -18.24 -28.29
CA MET A 81 -4.95 -19.49 -28.95
C MET A 81 -4.97 -19.32 -30.48
N ALA A 82 -5.52 -18.22 -31.00
CA ALA A 82 -5.57 -17.98 -32.44
C ALA A 82 -4.18 -17.83 -33.08
N LEU A 83 -3.25 -17.14 -32.40
CA LEU A 83 -1.93 -16.82 -32.95
C LEU A 83 -0.87 -17.91 -32.74
N PHE A 84 -0.95 -18.67 -31.64
CA PHE A 84 0.15 -19.54 -31.22
C PHE A 84 -0.23 -21.01 -30.96
N ALA A 85 -1.50 -21.42 -31.16
CA ALA A 85 -1.94 -22.80 -30.92
C ALA A 85 -1.13 -23.87 -31.65
N GLN A 86 -0.54 -23.54 -32.81
CA GLN A 86 0.23 -24.48 -33.62
C GLN A 86 1.61 -24.78 -33.01
N THR A 87 2.13 -23.92 -32.13
CA THR A 87 3.51 -23.99 -31.61
C THR A 87 3.53 -23.89 -30.08
N PRO A 88 3.55 -25.03 -29.35
CA PRO A 88 3.42 -25.06 -27.89
C PRO A 88 4.46 -24.23 -27.14
N TRP A 89 5.72 -24.23 -27.58
CA TRP A 89 6.80 -23.46 -26.94
C TRP A 89 6.61 -21.95 -27.06
N LEU A 90 6.21 -21.46 -28.23
CA LEU A 90 5.93 -20.03 -28.44
C LEU A 90 4.69 -19.60 -27.66
N PHE A 91 3.66 -20.46 -27.59
CA PHE A 91 2.47 -20.21 -26.80
C PHE A 91 2.78 -20.06 -25.30
N LEU A 92 3.57 -20.97 -24.73
CA LEU A 92 4.00 -20.90 -23.33
C LEU A 92 4.91 -19.68 -23.07
N LEU A 93 5.79 -19.33 -24.00
CA LEU A 93 6.62 -18.13 -23.90
C LEU A 93 5.76 -16.85 -23.92
N ALA A 94 4.79 -16.76 -24.82
CA ALA A 94 3.86 -15.62 -24.90
C ALA A 94 3.04 -15.47 -23.61
N LEU A 95 2.53 -16.58 -23.05
CA LEU A 95 1.87 -16.61 -21.75
C LEU A 95 2.79 -16.13 -20.62
N ALA A 96 4.06 -16.57 -20.60
CA ALA A 96 5.03 -16.17 -19.59
C ALA A 96 5.31 -14.66 -19.65
N VAL A 97 5.52 -14.11 -20.84
CA VAL A 97 5.76 -12.68 -21.05
C VAL A 97 4.54 -11.87 -20.63
N TRP A 98 3.33 -12.27 -21.04
CA TRP A 98 2.09 -11.62 -20.63
C TRP A 98 1.90 -11.64 -19.11
N LEU A 99 2.08 -12.80 -18.47
CA LEU A 99 2.01 -12.95 -17.03
C LEU A 99 3.02 -12.04 -16.31
N GLY A 100 4.25 -11.97 -16.83
CA GLY A 100 5.30 -11.11 -16.30
C GLY A 100 4.94 -9.63 -16.40
N LEU A 101 4.46 -9.18 -17.56
CA LEU A 101 3.99 -7.80 -17.79
C LEU A 101 2.80 -7.45 -16.90
N CYS A 102 1.79 -8.31 -16.81
CA CYS A 102 0.64 -8.12 -15.92
C CYS A 102 1.06 -8.03 -14.45
N THR A 103 1.99 -8.87 -14.03
CA THR A 103 2.54 -8.85 -12.66
C THR A 103 3.31 -7.55 -12.39
N ALA A 104 4.12 -7.08 -13.35
CA ALA A 104 4.85 -5.82 -13.27
C ALA A 104 3.89 -4.60 -13.21
N CYS A 105 2.89 -4.56 -14.08
CA CYS A 105 1.86 -3.51 -14.07
C CYS A 105 1.07 -3.50 -12.76
N SER A 106 0.72 -4.67 -12.22
CA SER A 106 0.05 -4.79 -10.93
C SER A 106 0.88 -4.22 -9.78
N THR A 107 2.19 -4.54 -9.75
CA THR A 107 3.12 -4.04 -8.73
C THR A 107 3.34 -2.54 -8.82
N LEU A 108 3.32 -1.96 -10.02
CA LEU A 108 3.40 -0.51 -10.24
C LEU A 108 2.16 0.25 -9.76
N LEU A 109 0.95 -0.30 -9.96
CA LEU A 109 -0.28 0.47 -9.80
C LEU A 109 -0.66 0.71 -8.33
N ARG A 110 -0.14 -0.06 -7.36
CA ARG A 110 -0.32 0.08 -5.89
C ARG A 110 -1.69 0.65 -5.45
N SER A 111 -2.75 0.18 -6.09
CA SER A 111 -4.16 0.56 -5.90
C SER A 111 -4.98 -0.73 -5.79
N ALA A 112 -6.20 -0.69 -5.27
CA ALA A 112 -7.11 -1.83 -5.27
C ALA A 112 -7.39 -2.37 -6.69
N TRP A 113 -7.22 -1.53 -7.73
CA TRP A 113 -7.32 -1.96 -9.14
C TRP A 113 -6.15 -2.80 -9.63
N SER A 114 -5.03 -2.85 -8.90
CA SER A 114 -3.89 -3.72 -9.21
C SER A 114 -4.27 -5.20 -9.31
N TYR A 115 -5.34 -5.61 -8.59
CA TYR A 115 -5.90 -6.95 -8.66
C TYR A 115 -6.38 -7.32 -10.07
N SER A 116 -6.92 -6.36 -10.84
CA SER A 116 -7.40 -6.58 -12.21
C SER A 116 -6.26 -6.99 -13.15
N PHE A 117 -5.08 -6.39 -13.00
CA PHE A 117 -3.90 -6.75 -13.80
C PHE A 117 -3.40 -8.16 -13.48
N VAL A 118 -3.35 -8.53 -12.20
CA VAL A 118 -2.99 -9.91 -11.79
C VAL A 118 -3.94 -10.92 -12.43
N LEU A 119 -5.24 -10.64 -12.32
CA LEU A 119 -6.29 -11.50 -12.85
C LEU A 119 -6.25 -11.58 -14.38
N ALA A 120 -6.00 -10.47 -15.08
CA ALA A 120 -5.80 -10.48 -16.52
C ALA A 120 -4.64 -11.38 -16.94
N GLY A 121 -3.57 -11.46 -16.14
CA GLY A 121 -2.45 -12.37 -16.37
C GLY A 121 -2.84 -13.84 -16.23
N TYR A 122 -3.25 -14.27 -15.04
CA TYR A 122 -3.49 -15.70 -14.79
C TYR A 122 -4.78 -16.23 -15.43
N THR A 123 -5.75 -15.38 -15.78
CA THR A 123 -6.97 -15.83 -16.48
C THR A 123 -6.64 -16.43 -17.83
N VAL A 124 -5.63 -15.88 -18.53
CA VAL A 124 -5.16 -16.47 -19.79
C VAL A 124 -4.67 -17.89 -19.59
N ALA A 125 -3.90 -18.14 -18.52
CA ALA A 125 -3.45 -19.49 -18.18
C ALA A 125 -4.64 -20.42 -17.82
N ILE A 126 -5.64 -19.92 -17.08
CA ILE A 126 -6.81 -20.71 -16.67
C ILE A 126 -7.63 -21.18 -17.87
N ILE A 127 -7.83 -20.33 -18.89
CA ILE A 127 -8.69 -20.65 -20.04
C ILE A 127 -7.86 -21.34 -21.13
N ALA A 128 -6.68 -20.81 -21.44
CA ALA A 128 -5.95 -21.22 -22.62
C ALA A 128 -5.20 -22.55 -22.42
N LEU A 129 -4.69 -22.87 -21.22
CA LEU A 129 -3.97 -24.14 -20.98
C LEU A 129 -4.86 -25.38 -21.14
N PRO A 130 -6.08 -25.45 -20.54
CA PRO A 130 -6.96 -26.60 -20.75
C PRO A 130 -7.45 -26.72 -22.19
N ALA A 131 -7.56 -25.61 -22.92
CA ALA A 131 -8.00 -25.58 -24.32
C ALA A 131 -6.91 -25.96 -25.33
N ILE A 132 -5.64 -26.18 -24.93
CA ILE A 132 -4.55 -26.52 -25.87
C ILE A 132 -4.88 -27.77 -26.69
N SER A 133 -5.47 -28.80 -26.07
CA SER A 133 -5.82 -30.04 -26.77
C SER A 133 -7.01 -29.88 -27.71
N HIS A 134 -7.88 -28.89 -27.46
CA HIS A 134 -9.07 -28.60 -28.26
C HIS A 134 -9.20 -27.08 -28.50
N PRO A 135 -8.34 -26.48 -29.34
CA PRO A 135 -8.26 -25.02 -29.49
C PRO A 135 -9.58 -24.34 -29.87
N LEU A 136 -10.46 -25.04 -30.60
CA LEU A 136 -11.76 -24.53 -31.04
C LEU A 136 -12.72 -24.23 -29.88
N THR A 137 -12.54 -24.87 -28.72
CA THR A 137 -13.40 -24.68 -27.53
C THR A 137 -13.02 -23.45 -26.71
N VAL A 138 -11.93 -22.76 -27.04
CA VAL A 138 -11.42 -21.62 -26.24
C VAL A 138 -12.42 -20.48 -26.14
N PHE A 139 -13.21 -20.24 -27.21
CA PHE A 139 -14.22 -19.19 -27.22
C PHE A 139 -15.36 -19.50 -26.26
N ASP A 140 -15.87 -20.73 -26.29
CA ASP A 140 -16.95 -21.18 -25.40
C ASP A 140 -16.50 -21.12 -23.93
N GLN A 141 -15.29 -21.61 -23.64
CA GLN A 141 -14.70 -21.51 -22.29
C GLN A 141 -14.53 -20.05 -21.84
N ALA A 142 -14.15 -19.15 -22.75
CA ALA A 142 -14.04 -17.73 -22.45
C ALA A 142 -15.39 -17.08 -22.14
N VAL A 143 -16.44 -17.43 -22.90
CA VAL A 143 -17.81 -16.94 -22.67
C VAL A 143 -18.35 -17.49 -21.34
N ALA A 144 -18.25 -18.80 -21.10
CA ALA A 144 -18.65 -19.44 -19.85
C ALA A 144 -17.97 -18.78 -18.66
N ARG A 145 -16.67 -18.51 -18.77
CA ARG A 145 -15.91 -17.85 -17.70
C ARG A 145 -16.43 -16.45 -17.40
N CYS A 146 -16.76 -15.67 -18.42
CA CYS A 146 -17.28 -14.32 -18.26
C CYS A 146 -18.66 -14.32 -17.60
N THR A 147 -19.56 -15.20 -18.03
CA THR A 147 -20.93 -15.28 -17.50
C THR A 147 -20.95 -15.78 -16.05
N GLU A 148 -20.19 -16.80 -15.72
CA GLU A 148 -20.10 -17.39 -14.37
C GLU A 148 -19.47 -16.41 -13.37
N ILE A 149 -18.39 -15.73 -13.74
CA ILE A 149 -17.76 -14.72 -12.88
C ILE A 149 -18.73 -13.56 -12.65
N SER A 150 -19.43 -13.10 -13.68
CA SER A 150 -20.42 -12.02 -13.56
C SER A 150 -21.55 -12.44 -12.61
N LEU A 151 -22.08 -13.64 -12.76
CA LEU A 151 -23.12 -14.19 -11.88
C LEU A 151 -22.65 -14.26 -10.43
N GLY A 152 -21.44 -14.81 -10.18
CA GLY A 152 -20.87 -14.87 -8.84
C GLY A 152 -20.68 -13.50 -8.19
N ILE A 153 -20.25 -12.49 -8.95
CA ILE A 153 -20.12 -11.11 -8.47
C ILE A 153 -21.49 -10.52 -8.12
N ILE A 154 -22.49 -10.70 -8.97
CA ILE A 154 -23.84 -10.18 -8.75
C ILE A 154 -24.44 -10.80 -7.48
N CYS A 155 -24.37 -12.14 -7.33
CA CYS A 155 -24.88 -12.83 -6.15
C CYS A 155 -24.16 -12.42 -4.86
N ALA A 156 -22.84 -12.32 -4.87
CA ALA A 156 -22.07 -11.89 -3.69
C ALA A 156 -22.35 -10.43 -3.32
N THR A 157 -22.49 -9.56 -4.31
CA THR A 157 -22.84 -8.15 -4.11
C THR A 157 -24.25 -8.02 -3.54
N ALA A 158 -25.21 -8.75 -4.10
CA ALA A 158 -26.60 -8.78 -3.61
C ALA A 158 -26.66 -9.31 -2.17
N ALA A 159 -25.98 -10.43 -1.87
CA ALA A 159 -25.91 -10.97 -0.51
C ALA A 159 -25.30 -9.97 0.47
N SER A 160 -24.21 -9.28 0.12
CA SER A 160 -23.60 -8.28 1.00
C SER A 160 -24.40 -6.98 1.13
N ALA A 161 -25.27 -6.66 0.16
CA ALA A 161 -26.15 -5.50 0.22
C ALA A 161 -27.43 -5.78 1.04
N LEU A 162 -27.97 -7.00 0.95
CA LEU A 162 -29.23 -7.40 1.57
C LEU A 162 -29.05 -7.95 3.00
N LEU A 163 -27.97 -8.69 3.25
CA LEU A 163 -27.74 -9.35 4.55
C LEU A 163 -26.78 -8.53 5.42
N TRP A 164 -27.33 -7.84 6.43
CA TRP A 164 -26.59 -7.03 7.42
C TRP A 164 -25.54 -6.09 6.79
N PRO A 165 -25.95 -5.06 6.03
CA PRO A 165 -25.01 -4.19 5.34
C PRO A 165 -24.13 -3.41 6.33
N LEU A 166 -22.84 -3.75 6.36
CA LEU A 166 -21.81 -3.00 7.07
C LEU A 166 -21.23 -1.94 6.12
N ARG A 167 -21.57 -0.67 6.38
CA ARG A 167 -21.09 0.48 5.59
C ARG A 167 -19.70 0.91 6.07
N VAL A 168 -18.78 1.10 5.13
CA VAL A 168 -17.40 1.58 5.36
C VAL A 168 -17.44 2.94 6.10
N GLU A 169 -18.47 3.73 5.84
CA GLU A 169 -18.78 5.02 6.48
C GLU A 169 -18.53 5.11 8.00
N ARG A 170 -19.03 4.16 8.83
CA ARG A 170 -18.90 4.24 10.29
C ARG A 170 -17.48 3.89 10.77
N GLN A 171 -16.84 2.94 10.07
CA GLN A 171 -15.49 2.51 10.39
C GLN A 171 -14.45 3.57 10.00
N LEU A 172 -14.64 4.28 8.88
CA LEU A 172 -13.78 5.36 8.44
C LEU A 172 -13.69 6.51 9.43
N ALA A 173 -14.83 6.93 10.01
CA ALA A 173 -14.83 8.01 10.98
C ALA A 173 -14.02 7.65 12.24
N GLY A 174 -14.17 6.41 12.73
CA GLY A 174 -13.37 5.90 13.86
C GLY A 174 -11.88 5.80 13.54
N GLN A 175 -11.53 5.27 12.37
CA GLN A 175 -10.14 5.18 11.93
C GLN A 175 -9.51 6.56 11.69
N ALA A 176 -10.25 7.51 11.11
CA ALA A 176 -9.84 8.88 10.95
C ALA A 176 -9.60 9.57 12.30
N ARG A 177 -10.49 9.36 13.28
CA ARG A 177 -10.29 9.88 14.65
C ARG A 177 -9.05 9.30 15.30
N ALA A 178 -8.84 7.98 15.19
CA ALA A 178 -7.66 7.31 15.74
C ALA A 178 -6.36 7.80 15.07
N ALA A 179 -6.35 7.98 13.75
CA ALA A 179 -5.22 8.54 13.02
C ALA A 179 -4.95 10.00 13.44
N TRP A 180 -5.99 10.82 13.57
CA TRP A 180 -5.87 12.20 14.04
C TRP A 180 -5.29 12.27 15.47
N GLN A 181 -5.82 11.47 16.41
CA GLN A 181 -5.31 11.40 17.79
C GLN A 181 -3.83 10.99 17.83
N SER A 182 -3.48 9.93 17.10
CA SER A 182 -2.09 9.48 17.01
C SER A 182 -1.17 10.51 16.35
N GLY A 183 -1.67 11.29 15.38
CA GLY A 183 -0.90 12.35 14.74
C GLY A 183 -0.63 13.52 15.67
N MET A 184 -1.62 13.91 16.46
CA MET A 184 -1.47 14.98 17.45
C MET A 184 -0.49 14.58 18.58
N GLN A 185 -0.62 13.35 19.08
CA GLN A 185 0.32 12.78 20.05
C GLN A 185 1.75 12.68 19.51
N ALA A 186 1.92 12.24 18.26
CA ALA A 186 3.23 12.16 17.62
C ALA A 186 3.86 13.54 17.40
N ALA A 187 3.05 14.55 17.05
CA ALA A 187 3.52 15.93 16.94
C ALA A 187 4.04 16.45 18.29
N ARG A 188 3.27 16.25 19.37
CA ARG A 188 3.68 16.60 20.73
C ARG A 188 4.94 15.88 21.17
N ALA A 189 5.03 14.57 21.00
CA ALA A 189 6.21 13.78 21.36
C ALA A 189 7.47 14.26 20.62
N THR A 190 7.32 14.69 19.37
CA THR A 190 8.40 15.27 18.57
C THR A 190 8.87 16.60 19.15
N LEU A 191 7.95 17.47 19.58
CA LEU A 191 8.27 18.75 20.23
C LEU A 191 8.97 18.58 21.58
N ALA A 192 8.50 17.62 22.39
CA ALA A 192 9.13 17.27 23.67
C ALA A 192 10.56 16.73 23.51
N GLY A 193 10.92 16.26 22.31
CA GLY A 193 12.23 15.66 22.04
C GLY A 193 12.39 14.24 22.60
N ASP A 194 11.27 13.54 22.78
CA ASP A 194 11.24 12.19 23.35
C ASP A 194 12.02 11.19 22.47
N ALA A 195 12.81 10.31 23.09
CA ALA A 195 13.53 9.23 22.42
C ALA A 195 12.56 8.26 21.71
N GLN A 196 11.31 8.14 22.19
CA GLN A 196 10.25 7.35 21.55
C GLN A 196 9.60 8.01 20.34
N ALA A 197 9.90 9.28 20.01
CA ALA A 197 9.29 9.99 18.88
C ALA A 197 9.48 9.26 17.53
N ARG A 198 10.59 8.54 17.36
CA ARG A 198 10.88 7.74 16.14
C ARG A 198 9.90 6.58 15.98
N LYS A 199 9.57 5.88 17.07
CA LYS A 199 8.60 4.78 17.08
C LYS A 199 7.19 5.31 16.85
N GLY A 200 6.85 6.42 17.50
CA GLY A 200 5.57 7.12 17.31
C GLY A 200 5.35 7.55 15.87
N LEU A 201 6.38 8.13 15.21
CA LEU A 201 6.34 8.56 13.81
C LEU A 201 6.00 7.41 12.85
N LEU A 202 6.58 6.23 13.05
CA LEU A 202 6.32 5.07 12.20
C LEU A 202 4.91 4.53 12.35
N GLU A 203 4.45 4.46 13.59
CA GLU A 203 3.10 4.00 13.89
C GLU A 203 2.06 4.93 13.24
N ILE A 204 2.24 6.26 13.34
CA ILE A 204 1.34 7.22 12.70
C ILE A 204 1.43 7.17 11.16
N LEU A 205 2.62 7.10 10.57
CA LEU A 205 2.76 6.98 9.11
C LEU A 205 2.01 5.74 8.59
N GLY A 206 2.13 4.61 9.30
CA GLY A 206 1.40 3.39 8.99
C GLY A 206 -0.12 3.57 9.08
N LYS A 207 -0.61 4.25 10.13
CA LYS A 207 -2.04 4.59 10.28
C LYS A 207 -2.53 5.52 9.17
N ILE A 208 -1.79 6.58 8.82
CA ILE A 208 -2.14 7.52 7.75
C ILE A 208 -2.27 6.79 6.41
N VAL A 209 -1.27 6.00 6.03
CA VAL A 209 -1.28 5.23 4.77
C VAL A 209 -2.40 4.19 4.78
N ALA A 210 -2.66 3.53 5.91
CA ALA A 210 -3.76 2.58 6.03
C ALA A 210 -5.14 3.24 5.86
N VAL A 211 -5.34 4.44 6.42
CA VAL A 211 -6.59 5.20 6.27
C VAL A 211 -6.75 5.75 4.84
N ASP A 212 -5.67 6.26 4.22
CA ASP A 212 -5.71 6.72 2.82
C ASP A 212 -6.06 5.57 1.85
N ALA A 213 -5.58 4.35 2.12
CA ALA A 213 -5.91 3.17 1.32
C ALA A 213 -7.41 2.81 1.37
N GLN A 214 -8.10 3.04 2.49
CA GLN A 214 -9.54 2.76 2.60
C GLN A 214 -10.42 3.73 1.78
N ARG A 215 -9.85 4.85 1.30
CA ARG A 215 -10.55 5.83 0.46
C ARG A 215 -11.16 5.21 -0.78
N GLU A 216 -10.41 4.34 -1.45
CA GLU A 216 -10.84 3.75 -2.72
C GLU A 216 -12.12 2.93 -2.53
N HIS A 217 -12.25 2.25 -1.40
CA HIS A 217 -13.41 1.44 -1.04
C HIS A 217 -14.65 2.31 -0.77
N ALA A 218 -14.46 3.44 -0.09
CA ALA A 218 -15.52 4.38 0.26
C ALA A 218 -16.18 5.05 -0.97
N TRP A 219 -15.44 5.14 -2.08
CA TRP A 219 -15.93 5.74 -3.32
C TRP A 219 -17.17 5.03 -3.88
N PHE A 220 -17.31 3.73 -3.63
CA PHE A 220 -18.41 2.91 -4.14
C PHE A 220 -19.67 2.94 -3.25
N GLU A 221 -19.67 3.70 -2.15
CA GLU A 221 -20.81 3.81 -1.23
C GLU A 221 -21.73 5.02 -1.52
N GLY A 222 -21.69 5.58 -2.73
CA GLY A 222 -22.57 6.67 -3.15
C GLY A 222 -22.02 8.08 -2.89
N ARG A 223 -22.89 9.09 -2.81
CA ARG A 223 -22.47 10.52 -2.74
C ARG A 223 -21.71 10.85 -1.45
N LEU A 224 -22.23 10.41 -0.30
CA LEU A 224 -21.62 10.64 1.01
C LEU A 224 -20.27 9.92 1.15
N GLY A 225 -20.19 8.66 0.71
CA GLY A 225 -18.94 7.90 0.63
C GLY A 225 -17.85 8.61 -0.20
N ARG A 226 -18.21 9.16 -1.38
CA ARG A 226 -17.28 9.97 -2.20
C ARG A 226 -16.82 11.26 -1.53
N GLN A 227 -17.70 11.93 -0.78
CA GLN A 227 -17.33 13.14 -0.04
C GLN A 227 -16.38 12.82 1.11
N ARG A 228 -16.63 11.74 1.86
CA ARG A 228 -15.73 11.22 2.91
C ARG A 228 -14.38 10.80 2.36
N ALA A 229 -14.37 10.10 1.22
CA ALA A 229 -13.14 9.73 0.51
C ALA A 229 -12.24 10.94 0.22
N ARG A 230 -12.84 12.05 -0.24
CA ARG A 230 -12.13 13.32 -0.48
C ARG A 230 -11.64 13.95 0.83
N ALA A 231 -12.48 13.98 1.86
CA ALA A 231 -12.12 14.51 3.18
C ALA A 231 -10.96 13.74 3.83
N ILE A 232 -10.91 12.41 3.68
CA ILE A 232 -9.80 11.57 4.15
C ILE A 232 -8.47 11.96 3.51
N SER A 233 -8.48 12.25 2.20
CA SER A 233 -7.26 12.71 1.50
C SER A 233 -6.73 14.00 2.11
N GLY A 234 -7.65 14.92 2.45
CA GLY A 234 -7.33 16.14 3.19
C GLY A 234 -6.74 15.85 4.56
N LEU A 235 -7.37 15.00 5.35
CA LEU A 235 -6.87 14.62 6.67
C LEU A 235 -5.48 13.99 6.60
N SER A 236 -5.28 12.99 5.74
CA SER A 236 -3.99 12.32 5.56
C SER A 236 -2.87 13.29 5.20
N GLN A 237 -3.14 14.23 4.28
CA GLN A 237 -2.19 15.27 3.93
C GLN A 237 -1.88 16.19 5.13
N LYS A 238 -2.90 16.67 5.85
CA LYS A 238 -2.68 17.57 7.01
C LYS A 238 -1.94 16.90 8.15
N LEU A 239 -2.17 15.60 8.39
CA LEU A 239 -1.40 14.85 9.39
C LEU A 239 0.07 14.66 8.97
N LEU A 240 0.36 14.42 7.68
CA LEU A 240 1.75 14.39 7.20
C LEU A 240 2.43 15.75 7.34
N MET A 241 1.74 16.84 6.99
CA MET A 241 2.25 18.20 7.18
C MET A 241 2.53 18.48 8.66
N LEU A 242 1.60 18.13 9.55
CA LEU A 242 1.74 18.32 10.99
C LEU A 242 3.01 17.63 11.53
N LEU A 243 3.25 16.39 11.13
CA LEU A 243 4.45 15.63 11.52
C LEU A 243 5.74 16.26 10.97
N ARG A 244 5.70 16.80 9.75
CA ARG A 244 6.86 17.41 9.12
C ARG A 244 7.20 18.76 9.75
N ILE A 245 6.18 19.58 10.04
CA ILE A 245 6.35 20.88 10.68
C ILE A 245 6.76 20.70 12.14
N SER A 246 6.24 19.73 12.89
CA SER A 246 6.68 19.49 14.27
C SER A 246 8.16 19.13 14.36
N ARG A 247 8.66 18.33 13.40
CA ARG A 247 10.09 18.06 13.25
C ARG A 247 10.89 19.30 12.93
N SER A 248 10.40 20.14 12.01
CA SER A 248 11.07 21.39 11.67
C SER A 248 11.12 22.35 12.87
N VAL A 249 10.03 22.51 13.63
CA VAL A 249 10.02 23.28 14.88
C VAL A 249 11.04 22.74 15.87
N ARG A 250 11.08 21.42 16.10
CA ARG A 250 12.07 20.83 17.01
C ARG A 250 13.52 21.03 16.54
N ARG A 251 13.74 21.02 15.23
CA ARG A 251 15.05 21.28 14.63
C ARG A 251 15.47 22.74 14.81
N GLN A 252 14.55 23.69 14.62
CA GLN A 252 14.80 25.10 14.89
C GLN A 252 15.08 25.35 16.37
N TRP A 253 14.31 24.71 17.25
CA TRP A 253 14.53 24.76 18.69
C TRP A 253 15.95 24.36 19.10
N ARG A 254 16.52 23.32 18.46
CA ARG A 254 17.87 22.83 18.75
C ARG A 254 18.98 23.78 18.27
N GLN A 255 18.66 24.75 17.42
CA GLN A 255 19.61 25.74 16.92
C GLN A 255 19.61 27.03 17.72
N LEU A 256 18.62 27.22 18.60
CA LEU A 256 18.56 28.36 19.51
C LEU A 256 19.65 28.26 20.57
N ASP A 257 20.20 29.41 20.96
CA ASP A 257 21.09 29.48 22.10
C ASP A 257 20.32 29.15 23.40
N PRO A 258 21.00 28.66 24.47
CA PRO A 258 20.32 28.26 25.71
C PRO A 258 19.43 29.35 26.32
N VAL A 259 19.85 30.62 26.22
CA VAL A 259 19.09 31.78 26.70
C VAL A 259 17.84 32.02 25.85
N GLU A 260 17.98 31.94 24.52
CA GLU A 260 16.87 32.09 23.59
C GLU A 260 15.83 30.99 23.75
N ALA A 261 16.28 29.75 23.92
CA ALA A 261 15.44 28.58 24.17
C ALA A 261 14.68 28.71 25.50
N GLN A 262 15.33 29.21 26.56
CA GLN A 262 14.68 29.43 27.85
C GLN A 262 13.60 30.50 27.78
N ALA A 263 13.82 31.58 27.01
CA ALA A 263 12.82 32.62 26.77
C ALA A 263 11.59 32.09 26.01
N LEU A 264 11.78 31.14 25.08
CA LEU A 264 10.68 30.54 24.33
C LEU A 264 10.01 29.35 25.03
N GLN A 265 10.59 28.82 26.11
CA GLN A 265 10.10 27.60 26.79
C GLN A 265 8.61 27.67 27.17
N PRO A 266 8.06 28.80 27.69
CA PRO A 266 6.63 28.90 28.01
C PRO A 266 5.75 28.70 26.77
N TRP A 267 6.15 29.21 25.61
CA TRP A 267 5.42 29.02 24.36
C TRP A 267 5.44 27.55 23.91
N MET A 268 6.57 26.87 24.10
CA MET A 268 6.69 25.44 23.78
C MET A 268 5.79 24.58 24.67
N ASP A 269 5.67 24.92 25.95
CA ASP A 269 4.81 24.22 26.90
C ASP A 269 3.32 24.46 26.60
N ASP A 270 2.94 25.72 26.33
CA ASP A 270 1.57 26.10 25.91
C ASP A 270 1.15 25.35 24.63
N VAL A 271 2.04 25.24 23.65
CA VAL A 271 1.77 24.51 22.39
C VAL A 271 1.60 23.02 22.66
N GLN A 272 2.47 22.41 23.47
CA GLN A 272 2.34 20.99 23.82
C GLN A 272 1.02 20.71 24.54
N GLN A 273 0.58 21.60 25.42
CA GLN A 273 -0.71 21.50 26.10
C GLN A 273 -1.89 21.71 25.12
N ALA A 274 -1.79 22.67 24.21
CA ALA A 274 -2.83 22.93 23.21
C ALA A 274 -3.02 21.76 22.21
N LEU A 275 -1.95 21.00 21.91
CA LEU A 275 -2.05 19.79 21.09
C LEU A 275 -2.80 18.64 21.80
N ASP A 276 -2.80 18.59 23.14
CA ASP A 276 -3.63 17.64 23.90
C ASP A 276 -5.09 18.11 24.03
N GLY A 277 -5.30 19.43 23.96
CA GLY A 277 -6.58 20.07 24.17
C GLY A 277 -7.48 20.12 22.93
N ASP A 278 -8.45 21.02 23.01
CA ASP A 278 -9.51 21.16 22.02
C ASP A 278 -9.11 22.16 20.93
N SER A 279 -9.81 22.12 19.79
CA SER A 279 -9.59 23.10 18.70
C SER A 279 -9.71 24.57 19.15
N ALA A 280 -10.50 24.85 20.20
CA ALA A 280 -10.62 26.19 20.79
C ALA A 280 -9.31 26.68 21.44
N THR A 281 -8.57 25.79 22.12
CA THR A 281 -7.27 26.15 22.72
C THR A 281 -6.22 26.48 21.66
N LEU A 282 -6.18 25.70 20.58
CA LEU A 282 -5.33 25.98 19.42
C LEU A 282 -5.69 27.32 18.75
N GLN A 283 -6.98 27.62 18.60
CA GLN A 283 -7.46 28.89 18.02
C GLN A 283 -7.07 30.11 18.88
N ALA A 284 -7.12 29.98 20.21
CA ALA A 284 -6.75 31.05 21.12
C ALA A 284 -5.24 31.29 21.18
N LEU A 285 -4.43 30.23 21.09
CA LEU A 285 -2.97 30.34 21.17
C LEU A 285 -2.34 30.87 19.87
N ARG A 286 -2.91 30.51 18.71
CA ARG A 286 -2.40 30.88 17.38
C ARG A 286 -2.08 32.37 17.21
N PRO A 287 -3.01 33.33 17.44
CA PRO A 287 -2.72 34.74 17.27
C PRO A 287 -1.64 35.23 18.23
N ARG A 288 -1.63 34.75 19.48
CA ARG A 288 -0.62 35.14 20.48
C ARG A 288 0.80 34.76 20.05
N VAL A 289 0.99 33.54 19.52
CA VAL A 289 2.28 33.09 18.99
C VAL A 289 2.69 33.90 17.75
N TRP A 290 1.72 34.19 16.87
CA TRP A 290 1.98 35.00 15.68
C TRP A 290 2.43 36.41 16.05
N ASP A 291 1.73 37.08 16.97
CA ASP A 291 2.09 38.43 17.42
C ASP A 291 3.47 38.43 18.10
N ALA A 292 3.75 37.44 18.94
CA ALA A 292 5.06 37.26 19.56
C ALA A 292 6.18 37.06 18.53
N SER A 293 5.91 36.41 17.40
CA SER A 293 6.91 36.23 16.33
C SER A 293 7.31 37.55 15.64
N HIS A 294 6.52 38.62 15.80
CA HIS A 294 6.77 39.95 15.24
C HIS A 294 7.31 40.94 16.27
N ASP A 295 7.61 40.49 17.50
CA ASP A 295 8.20 41.35 18.51
C ASP A 295 9.57 41.87 18.03
N PRO A 296 9.81 43.19 17.97
CA PRO A 296 11.11 43.73 17.56
C PRO A 296 12.24 43.43 18.55
N GLN A 297 11.94 42.96 19.77
CA GLN A 297 12.94 42.67 20.81
C GLN A 297 13.54 41.26 20.72
N ILE A 298 12.95 40.36 19.93
CA ILE A 298 13.42 38.97 19.81
C ILE A 298 14.40 38.81 18.64
N SER A 299 15.28 37.81 18.73
CA SER A 299 16.24 37.51 17.67
C SER A 299 15.55 36.97 16.41
N SER A 300 16.24 37.01 15.27
CA SER A 300 15.74 36.42 14.02
C SER A 300 15.50 34.91 14.14
N ALA A 301 16.31 34.21 14.92
CA ALA A 301 16.15 32.77 15.20
C ALA A 301 14.90 32.51 16.05
N GLN A 302 14.65 33.32 17.08
CA GLN A 302 13.44 33.24 17.90
C GLN A 302 12.18 33.54 17.08
N SER A 303 12.21 34.61 16.28
CA SER A 303 11.10 35.01 15.39
C SER A 303 10.78 33.88 14.40
N TYR A 304 11.79 33.29 13.76
CA TYR A 304 11.60 32.15 12.85
C TYR A 304 11.03 30.93 13.57
N CYS A 305 11.54 30.59 14.75
CA CYS A 305 11.01 29.47 15.54
C CYS A 305 9.53 29.68 15.90
N LEU A 306 9.15 30.87 16.37
CA LEU A 306 7.76 31.20 16.68
C LEU A 306 6.87 31.19 15.43
N ALA A 307 7.36 31.67 14.29
CA ALA A 307 6.60 31.61 13.04
C ALA A 307 6.36 30.16 12.57
N ARG A 308 7.34 29.25 12.76
CA ARG A 308 7.17 27.81 12.52
C ARG A 308 6.19 27.17 13.49
N ILE A 309 6.16 27.61 14.76
CA ILE A 309 5.13 27.19 15.73
C ILE A 309 3.75 27.68 15.30
N ALA A 310 3.60 28.92 14.84
CA ALA A 310 2.33 29.42 14.33
C ALA A 310 1.83 28.60 13.13
N LEU A 311 2.73 28.23 12.21
CA LEU A 311 2.43 27.33 11.10
C LEU A 311 2.01 25.92 11.59
N LEU A 312 2.65 25.41 12.65
CA LEU A 312 2.26 24.14 13.28
C LEU A 312 0.81 24.22 13.79
N LEU A 313 0.46 25.29 14.52
CA LEU A 313 -0.89 25.51 15.03
C LEU A 313 -1.92 25.62 13.89
N ASP A 314 -1.61 26.34 12.80
CA ASP A 314 -2.46 26.44 11.61
C ASP A 314 -2.70 25.06 10.97
N THR A 315 -1.66 24.22 10.90
CA THR A 315 -1.82 22.85 10.38
C THR A 315 -2.58 21.91 11.32
N ALA A 316 -2.42 22.06 12.63
CA ALA A 316 -3.19 21.33 13.64
C ALA A 316 -4.68 21.68 13.54
N LEU A 317 -5.01 22.98 13.44
CA LEU A 317 -6.37 23.46 13.20
C LEU A 317 -6.96 22.94 11.89
N ALA A 318 -6.18 22.95 10.81
CA ALA A 318 -6.60 22.39 9.53
C ALA A 318 -6.84 20.86 9.61
N ALA A 319 -6.06 20.14 10.42
CA ALA A 319 -6.28 18.71 10.66
C ALA A 319 -7.57 18.47 11.48
N CYS A 320 -7.87 19.31 12.47
CA CYS A 320 -9.15 19.27 13.20
C CYS A 320 -10.34 19.50 12.25
N ALA A 321 -10.28 20.53 11.41
CA ALA A 321 -11.31 20.82 10.43
C ALA A 321 -11.48 19.67 9.40
N ALA A 322 -10.37 19.07 8.96
CA ALA A 322 -10.41 17.91 8.07
C ALA A 322 -11.05 16.68 8.73
N LEU A 323 -10.80 16.45 10.01
CA LEU A 323 -11.46 15.37 10.76
C LEU A 323 -12.97 15.61 10.86
N THR A 324 -13.40 16.83 11.21
CA THR A 324 -14.82 17.19 11.26
C THR A 324 -15.49 16.98 9.89
N ALA A 325 -14.81 17.37 8.81
CA ALA A 325 -15.28 17.14 7.44
C ALA A 325 -15.48 15.64 7.13
N VAL A 326 -14.58 14.76 7.60
CA VAL A 326 -14.73 13.29 7.48
C VAL A 326 -15.94 12.80 8.28
N GLN A 327 -16.11 13.24 9.52
CA GLN A 327 -17.20 12.82 10.41
C GLN A 327 -18.57 13.26 9.87
N GLU A 328 -18.68 14.51 9.42
CA GLU A 328 -19.90 15.08 8.84
C GLU A 328 -20.16 14.59 7.41
N GLY A 329 -19.16 13.99 6.75
CA GLY A 329 -19.24 13.58 5.34
C GLY A 329 -19.31 14.76 4.37
N LYS A 330 -18.74 15.91 4.73
CA LYS A 330 -18.64 17.08 3.86
C LYS A 330 -17.26 17.13 3.23
N ALA A 331 -17.18 17.39 1.92
CA ALA A 331 -15.91 17.64 1.27
C ALA A 331 -15.58 19.14 1.34
N ALA A 332 -14.30 19.48 1.49
CA ALA A 332 -13.82 20.84 1.29
C ALA A 332 -14.10 21.30 -0.16
N VAL A 333 -14.20 22.62 -0.37
CA VAL A 333 -14.52 23.23 -1.67
C VAL A 333 -13.44 22.95 -2.74
N ASP A 334 -12.18 22.75 -2.32
CA ASP A 334 -11.09 22.23 -3.17
C ASP A 334 -10.29 21.17 -2.38
N PRO A 335 -10.69 19.88 -2.43
CA PRO A 335 -10.00 18.85 -1.68
C PRO A 335 -8.61 18.61 -2.28
N PRO A 336 -7.56 18.53 -1.46
CA PRO A 336 -6.20 18.33 -1.95
C PRO A 336 -6.08 16.99 -2.70
N ARG A 337 -5.12 16.95 -3.64
CA ARG A 337 -4.82 15.73 -4.40
C ARG A 337 -4.42 14.60 -3.47
N THR A 338 -4.76 13.38 -3.88
CA THR A 338 -4.41 12.15 -3.17
C THR A 338 -2.91 12.00 -2.99
N LEU A 339 -2.48 11.31 -1.92
CA LEU A 339 -1.08 11.02 -1.69
C LEU A 339 -0.52 10.19 -2.85
N ALA A 340 0.56 10.66 -3.47
CA ALA A 340 1.17 9.95 -4.58
C ALA A 340 2.01 8.78 -4.04
N PRO A 341 1.75 7.52 -4.46
CA PRO A 341 2.56 6.40 -4.01
C PRO A 341 3.94 6.42 -4.68
N HIS A 342 4.96 5.91 -3.98
CA HIS A 342 6.23 5.62 -4.62
C HIS A 342 6.08 4.43 -5.58
N ARG A 343 6.42 4.65 -6.85
CA ARG A 343 6.41 3.64 -7.93
C ARG A 343 7.84 3.28 -8.30
N ASP A 344 8.14 1.99 -8.25
CA ASP A 344 9.46 1.44 -8.57
C ASP A 344 9.35 0.47 -9.75
N LEU A 345 9.73 0.96 -10.92
CA LEU A 345 9.67 0.20 -12.17
C LEU A 345 10.67 -0.96 -12.19
N SER A 346 11.85 -0.76 -11.61
CA SER A 346 12.88 -1.80 -11.54
C SER A 346 12.39 -3.01 -10.75
N LEU A 347 11.79 -2.75 -9.58
CA LEU A 347 11.25 -3.79 -8.72
C LEU A 347 10.07 -4.51 -9.36
N ALA A 348 9.19 -3.75 -10.03
CA ALA A 348 8.06 -4.31 -10.75
C ALA A 348 8.51 -5.27 -11.87
N MET A 349 9.53 -4.88 -12.65
CA MET A 349 10.10 -5.76 -13.68
C MET A 349 10.70 -7.03 -13.09
N VAL A 350 11.44 -6.95 -11.97
CA VAL A 350 11.99 -8.14 -11.29
C VAL A 350 10.87 -9.08 -10.85
N PHE A 351 9.81 -8.55 -10.23
CA PHE A 351 8.68 -9.36 -9.79
C PHE A 351 7.92 -9.99 -10.97
N GLY A 352 7.80 -9.26 -12.09
CA GLY A 352 7.29 -9.80 -13.34
C GLY A 352 8.15 -10.93 -13.91
N ALA A 353 9.46 -10.71 -14.02
CA ALA A 353 10.42 -11.69 -14.49
C ALA A 353 10.41 -12.97 -13.63
N ARG A 354 10.33 -12.84 -12.30
CA ARG A 354 10.19 -13.99 -11.40
C ARG A 354 8.95 -14.83 -11.73
N SER A 355 7.78 -14.20 -11.89
CA SER A 355 6.55 -14.93 -12.22
C SER A 355 6.65 -15.64 -13.57
N ALA A 356 7.24 -14.97 -14.57
CA ALA A 356 7.47 -15.56 -15.89
C ALA A 356 8.44 -16.76 -15.83
N LEU A 357 9.57 -16.62 -15.13
CA LEU A 357 10.55 -17.69 -14.97
C LEU A 357 10.00 -18.89 -14.18
N ALA A 358 9.24 -18.64 -13.11
CA ALA A 358 8.57 -19.68 -12.34
C ALA A 358 7.59 -20.48 -13.22
N PHE A 359 6.80 -19.78 -14.03
CA PHE A 359 5.89 -20.42 -14.98
C PHE A 359 6.65 -21.25 -16.03
N LEU A 360 7.69 -20.68 -16.65
CA LEU A 360 8.50 -21.38 -17.66
C LEU A 360 9.21 -22.62 -17.10
N ALA A 361 9.66 -22.58 -15.84
CA ALA A 361 10.27 -23.73 -15.18
C ALA A 361 9.27 -24.89 -15.03
N VAL A 362 8.06 -24.62 -14.54
CA VAL A 362 6.99 -25.63 -14.43
C VAL A 362 6.52 -26.08 -15.82
N ALA A 363 6.52 -25.19 -16.82
CA ALA A 363 6.10 -25.51 -18.18
C ALA A 363 7.11 -26.43 -18.86
N SER A 364 8.41 -26.20 -18.64
CA SER A 364 9.48 -27.07 -19.11
C SER A 364 9.40 -28.46 -18.46
N PHE A 365 9.10 -28.51 -17.16
CA PHE A 365 8.85 -29.77 -16.46
C PHE A 365 7.65 -30.53 -17.04
N TRP A 366 6.56 -29.82 -17.35
CA TRP A 366 5.40 -30.42 -18.00
C TRP A 366 5.75 -31.02 -19.37
N LEU A 367 6.43 -30.25 -20.22
CA LEU A 367 6.81 -30.72 -21.56
C LEU A 367 7.75 -31.92 -21.52
N ALA A 368 8.60 -32.02 -20.50
CA ALA A 368 9.48 -33.18 -20.30
C ALA A 368 8.75 -34.42 -19.79
N THR A 369 7.72 -34.26 -18.95
CA THR A 369 7.02 -35.37 -18.29
C THR A 369 5.75 -35.81 -18.99
N ALA A 370 5.19 -34.97 -19.88
CA ALA A 370 3.86 -35.13 -20.46
C ALA A 370 2.76 -35.40 -19.42
N TRP A 371 2.95 -34.94 -18.18
CA TRP A 371 2.04 -35.23 -17.08
C TRP A 371 0.64 -34.61 -17.31
N PRO A 372 -0.45 -35.40 -17.33
CA PRO A 372 -1.77 -34.89 -17.74
C PRO A 372 -2.34 -33.77 -16.86
N ALA A 373 -2.08 -33.79 -15.55
CA ALA A 373 -2.59 -32.77 -14.63
C ALA A 373 -1.65 -31.57 -14.43
N ALA A 374 -0.52 -31.50 -15.15
CA ALA A 374 0.44 -30.42 -15.00
C ALA A 374 -0.14 -29.03 -15.37
N SER A 375 -1.18 -28.98 -16.20
CA SER A 375 -1.91 -27.74 -16.49
C SER A 375 -2.47 -27.08 -15.22
N GLY A 376 -2.97 -27.89 -14.27
CA GLY A 376 -3.41 -27.40 -12.96
C GLY A 376 -2.26 -26.85 -12.12
N ALA A 377 -1.10 -27.49 -12.16
CA ALA A 377 0.11 -27.02 -11.48
C ALA A 377 0.58 -25.68 -12.05
N LEU A 378 0.62 -25.56 -13.39
CA LEU A 378 0.96 -24.32 -14.10
C LEU A 378 0.04 -23.15 -13.72
N VAL A 379 -1.27 -23.40 -13.75
CA VAL A 379 -2.27 -22.41 -13.35
C VAL A 379 -2.04 -21.93 -11.92
N LEU A 380 -1.83 -22.85 -10.97
CA LEU A 380 -1.61 -22.44 -9.58
C LEU A 380 -0.27 -21.73 -9.38
N THR A 381 0.79 -22.13 -10.07
CA THR A 381 2.06 -21.39 -10.03
C THR A 381 1.86 -19.96 -10.52
N CYS A 382 1.17 -19.75 -11.64
CA CYS A 382 0.81 -18.42 -12.14
C CYS A 382 0.04 -17.60 -11.10
N VAL A 383 -1.04 -18.18 -10.55
CA VAL A 383 -1.93 -17.50 -9.62
C VAL A 383 -1.16 -17.08 -8.37
N VAL A 384 -0.40 -17.98 -7.74
CA VAL A 384 0.31 -17.69 -6.49
C VAL A 384 1.47 -16.72 -6.71
N CYS A 385 2.27 -16.90 -7.77
CA CYS A 385 3.39 -15.99 -8.08
C CYS A 385 2.91 -14.57 -8.39
N SER A 386 1.85 -14.42 -9.18
CA SER A 386 1.33 -13.11 -9.57
C SER A 386 0.56 -12.43 -8.44
N LEU A 387 -0.29 -13.15 -7.69
CA LEU A 387 -1.12 -12.60 -6.62
C LEU A 387 -0.30 -12.09 -5.43
N PHE A 388 0.80 -12.78 -5.12
CA PHE A 388 1.67 -12.41 -4.00
C PHE A 388 2.98 -11.76 -4.46
N ALA A 389 3.04 -11.30 -5.70
CA ALA A 389 4.29 -10.84 -6.29
C ALA A 389 4.91 -9.66 -5.52
N SER A 390 4.05 -8.70 -5.14
CA SER A 390 4.38 -7.49 -4.38
C SER A 390 4.49 -7.71 -2.88
N ARG A 391 4.17 -8.91 -2.39
CA ARG A 391 4.16 -9.22 -0.96
C ARG A 391 5.54 -9.70 -0.54
N GLU A 392 6.17 -8.97 0.37
CA GLU A 392 7.48 -9.32 0.93
C GLU A 392 7.45 -10.71 1.63
N ASN A 393 6.31 -11.06 2.23
CA ASN A 393 6.05 -12.38 2.83
C ASN A 393 5.38 -13.37 1.88
N GLY A 394 5.56 -13.22 0.56
CA GLY A 394 4.93 -14.08 -0.46
C GLY A 394 5.15 -15.57 -0.25
N ALA A 395 6.36 -15.99 0.14
CA ALA A 395 6.66 -17.39 0.48
C ALA A 395 5.84 -17.91 1.68
N GLN A 396 5.68 -17.09 2.74
CA GLN A 396 4.91 -17.47 3.93
C GLN A 396 3.41 -17.55 3.62
N ILE A 397 2.91 -16.65 2.78
CA ILE A 397 1.52 -16.71 2.30
C ILE A 397 1.32 -17.97 1.45
N GLY A 398 2.27 -18.28 0.55
CA GLY A 398 2.25 -19.51 -0.24
C GLY A 398 2.27 -20.78 0.64
N MET A 399 3.05 -20.79 1.71
CA MET A 399 3.04 -21.89 2.69
C MET A 399 1.69 -22.02 3.41
N SER A 400 1.06 -20.91 3.76
CA SER A 400 -0.32 -20.91 4.29
C SER A 400 -1.31 -21.47 3.27
N PHE A 401 -1.13 -21.15 1.97
CA PHE A 401 -1.93 -21.74 0.90
C PHE A 401 -1.76 -23.24 0.80
N LEU A 402 -0.52 -23.74 0.88
CA LEU A 402 -0.21 -25.17 0.88
C LEU A 402 -0.88 -25.89 2.06
N ARG A 403 -0.82 -25.30 3.26
CA ARG A 403 -1.56 -25.82 4.44
C ARG A 403 -3.07 -25.88 4.18
N GLY A 404 -3.64 -24.87 3.53
CA GLY A 404 -5.05 -24.86 3.15
C GLY A 404 -5.42 -25.98 2.17
N ILE A 405 -4.56 -26.26 1.19
CA ILE A 405 -4.73 -27.39 0.26
C ILE A 405 -4.67 -28.72 1.00
N CYS A 406 -3.68 -28.91 1.88
CA CYS A 406 -3.56 -30.14 2.68
C CYS A 406 -4.80 -30.40 3.56
N LEU A 407 -5.48 -29.35 4.02
CA LEU A 407 -6.75 -29.48 4.74
C LEU A 407 -7.93 -29.73 3.78
N ALA A 408 -7.92 -29.11 2.59
CA ALA A 408 -9.00 -29.24 1.61
C ALA A 408 -9.07 -30.65 1.01
N VAL A 409 -7.93 -31.30 0.75
CA VAL A 409 -7.87 -32.63 0.13
C VAL A 409 -8.69 -33.69 0.90
N PRO A 410 -8.44 -33.97 2.20
CA PRO A 410 -9.23 -34.98 2.91
C PRO A 410 -10.70 -34.60 3.03
N THR A 411 -11.01 -33.31 3.27
CA THR A 411 -12.41 -32.86 3.37
C THR A 411 -13.14 -32.97 2.03
N ALA A 412 -12.50 -32.60 0.92
CA ALA A 412 -13.05 -32.72 -0.42
C ALA A 412 -13.21 -34.17 -0.85
N PHE A 413 -12.30 -35.07 -0.45
CA PHE A 413 -12.43 -36.50 -0.70
C PHE A 413 -13.66 -37.07 0.01
N VAL A 414 -13.82 -36.79 1.31
CA VAL A 414 -14.98 -37.27 2.07
C VAL A 414 -16.28 -36.70 1.49
N ILE A 415 -16.34 -35.40 1.22
CA ILE A 415 -17.57 -34.79 0.72
C ILE A 415 -17.84 -35.19 -0.74
N GLY A 416 -16.86 -35.02 -1.62
CA GLY A 416 -16.95 -35.24 -3.05
C GLY A 416 -17.07 -36.71 -3.45
N GLU A 417 -16.20 -37.57 -2.94
CA GLU A 417 -16.10 -38.97 -3.40
C GLU A 417 -16.87 -39.97 -2.53
N ILE A 418 -17.26 -39.61 -1.30
CA ILE A 418 -17.98 -40.51 -0.38
C ILE A 418 -19.43 -40.05 -0.15
N VAL A 419 -19.65 -38.79 0.25
CA VAL A 419 -20.98 -38.31 0.65
C VAL A 419 -21.86 -37.98 -0.56
N LEU A 420 -21.38 -37.15 -1.49
CA LEU A 420 -22.18 -36.68 -2.64
C LEU A 420 -22.68 -37.79 -3.58
N PRO A 421 -21.97 -38.92 -3.81
CA PRO A 421 -22.52 -40.03 -4.59
C PRO A 421 -23.80 -40.63 -4.00
N GLN A 422 -23.97 -40.54 -2.68
CA GLN A 422 -25.13 -41.08 -1.96
C GLN A 422 -26.28 -40.07 -1.86
N TRP A 423 -26.02 -38.79 -2.12
CA TRP A 423 -26.95 -37.69 -1.88
C TRP A 423 -27.47 -37.12 -3.19
N SER A 424 -28.79 -37.12 -3.33
CA SER A 424 -29.49 -36.51 -4.47
C SER A 424 -30.27 -35.28 -4.02
N SER A 425 -30.16 -34.20 -4.78
CA SER A 425 -30.83 -32.89 -4.63
C SER A 425 -29.86 -31.75 -4.34
N PHE A 426 -30.25 -30.56 -4.80
CA PHE A 426 -29.49 -29.34 -4.55
C PHE A 426 -29.41 -28.98 -3.05
N ALA A 427 -30.46 -29.25 -2.27
CA ALA A 427 -30.47 -28.96 -0.84
C ALA A 427 -29.38 -29.75 -0.09
N LEU A 428 -29.24 -31.04 -0.40
CA LEU A 428 -28.19 -31.89 0.17
C LEU A 428 -26.80 -31.49 -0.33
N LEU A 429 -26.63 -31.13 -1.61
CA LEU A 429 -25.38 -30.56 -2.13
C LEU A 429 -24.98 -29.29 -1.37
N SER A 430 -25.93 -28.37 -1.17
CA SER A 430 -25.72 -27.14 -0.43
C SER A 430 -25.36 -27.39 1.03
N LEU A 431 -25.93 -28.41 1.67
CA LEU A 431 -25.58 -28.80 3.03
C LEU A 431 -24.15 -29.39 3.09
N ALA A 432 -23.85 -30.34 2.21
CA ALA A 432 -22.58 -31.05 2.15
C ALA A 432 -21.39 -30.10 1.91
N MET A 433 -21.54 -29.15 0.97
CA MET A 433 -20.51 -28.16 0.69
C MET A 433 -20.57 -26.96 1.63
N GLY A 434 -21.77 -26.54 2.04
CA GLY A 434 -21.98 -25.34 2.85
C GLY A 434 -21.36 -25.44 4.24
N VAL A 435 -21.37 -26.62 4.87
CA VAL A 435 -20.80 -26.82 6.21
C VAL A 435 -19.28 -26.60 6.21
N PRO A 436 -18.45 -27.29 5.39
CA PRO A 436 -17.02 -26.98 5.28
C PRO A 436 -16.74 -25.54 4.89
N LEU A 437 -17.47 -25.01 3.91
CA LEU A 437 -17.28 -23.62 3.44
C LEU A 437 -17.62 -22.59 4.51
N PHE A 438 -18.57 -22.88 5.39
CA PHE A 438 -18.90 -22.02 6.52
C PHE A 438 -17.74 -21.92 7.52
N PHE A 439 -17.13 -23.04 7.90
CA PHE A 439 -15.95 -23.02 8.78
C PHE A 439 -14.74 -22.36 8.10
N GLY A 440 -14.56 -22.57 6.80
CA GLY A 440 -13.56 -21.85 6.01
C GLY A 440 -13.83 -20.34 6.00
N ALA A 441 -15.07 -19.91 5.81
CA ALA A 441 -15.45 -18.50 5.82
C ALA A 441 -15.29 -17.85 7.21
N LEU A 442 -15.52 -18.58 8.30
CA LEU A 442 -15.17 -18.12 9.65
C LEU A 442 -13.66 -17.88 9.79
N GLY A 443 -12.84 -18.79 9.25
CA GLY A 443 -11.39 -18.62 9.20
C GLY A 443 -10.96 -17.40 8.38
N MET A 444 -11.65 -17.11 7.26
CA MET A 444 -11.40 -15.92 6.45
C MET A 444 -11.69 -14.60 7.20
N ALA A 445 -12.50 -14.61 8.26
CA ALA A 445 -12.75 -13.42 9.07
C ALA A 445 -11.58 -13.07 10.02
N LYS A 446 -10.57 -13.94 10.17
CA LYS A 446 -9.46 -13.76 11.12
C LYS A 446 -8.12 -13.58 10.39
N PRO A 447 -7.41 -12.44 10.57
CA PRO A 447 -6.18 -12.14 9.83
C PRO A 447 -5.08 -13.22 9.87
N PRO A 448 -4.77 -13.88 11.01
CA PRO A 448 -3.67 -14.84 11.08
C PRO A 448 -3.87 -16.10 10.23
N ILE A 449 -5.13 -16.51 10.01
CA ILE A 449 -5.49 -17.74 9.30
C ILE A 449 -6.18 -17.49 7.96
N PHE A 450 -6.35 -16.22 7.58
CA PHE A 450 -7.03 -15.78 6.37
C PHE A 450 -6.55 -16.51 5.11
N ALA A 451 -5.24 -16.59 4.90
CA ALA A 451 -4.65 -17.19 3.70
C ALA A 451 -4.92 -18.71 3.64
N THR A 452 -4.73 -19.41 4.76
CA THR A 452 -5.01 -20.85 4.89
C THR A 452 -6.48 -21.15 4.64
N ALA A 453 -7.38 -20.37 5.27
CA ALA A 453 -8.82 -20.56 5.17
C ALA A 453 -9.36 -20.22 3.76
N THR A 454 -8.83 -19.16 3.14
CA THR A 454 -9.15 -18.83 1.74
C THR A 454 -8.70 -19.96 0.83
N SER A 455 -7.46 -20.42 0.95
CA SER A 455 -6.95 -21.53 0.14
C SER A 455 -7.77 -22.81 0.33
N PHE A 456 -8.15 -23.13 1.57
CA PHE A 456 -9.04 -24.25 1.87
C PHE A 456 -10.36 -24.14 1.09
N CYS A 457 -11.09 -23.02 1.20
CA CYS A 457 -12.36 -22.84 0.50
C CYS A 457 -12.23 -22.98 -1.01
N LEU A 458 -11.19 -22.35 -1.61
CA LEU A 458 -11.02 -22.36 -3.06
C LEU A 458 -10.70 -23.76 -3.57
N HIS A 459 -9.73 -24.45 -2.99
CA HIS A 459 -9.30 -25.76 -3.47
C HIS A 459 -10.29 -26.85 -3.10
N PHE A 460 -11.05 -26.71 -1.99
CA PHE A 460 -12.20 -27.57 -1.70
C PHE A 460 -13.24 -27.50 -2.85
N VAL A 461 -13.58 -26.29 -3.32
CA VAL A 461 -14.50 -26.12 -4.45
C VAL A 461 -13.93 -26.70 -5.74
N VAL A 462 -12.65 -26.50 -6.03
CA VAL A 462 -12.02 -27.07 -7.25
C VAL A 462 -12.01 -28.59 -7.22
N LEU A 463 -11.70 -29.19 -6.07
CA LEU A 463 -11.62 -30.65 -5.93
C LEU A 463 -13.00 -31.32 -5.97
N VAL A 464 -14.03 -30.71 -5.36
CA VAL A 464 -15.40 -31.23 -5.41
C VAL A 464 -16.04 -31.02 -6.80
N SER A 465 -15.68 -29.92 -7.49
CA SER A 465 -16.13 -29.59 -8.84
C SER A 465 -17.64 -29.85 -9.10
N PRO A 466 -18.55 -29.15 -8.40
CA PRO A 466 -19.99 -29.41 -8.50
C PRO A 466 -20.51 -29.22 -9.93
N LEU A 467 -21.30 -30.16 -10.44
CA LEU A 467 -21.92 -30.13 -11.77
C LEU A 467 -23.37 -30.66 -11.70
N ASN A 468 -24.20 -30.33 -12.70
CA ASN A 468 -25.55 -30.90 -12.82
C ASN A 468 -25.54 -32.43 -12.92
N THR A 469 -24.53 -32.96 -13.61
CA THR A 469 -24.24 -34.38 -13.66
C THR A 469 -22.84 -34.59 -13.08
N MET A 470 -22.80 -34.95 -11.80
CA MET A 470 -21.54 -35.20 -11.10
C MET A 470 -20.82 -36.40 -11.70
N LYS A 471 -19.50 -36.25 -11.88
CA LYS A 471 -18.60 -37.34 -12.25
C LYS A 471 -17.66 -37.56 -11.08
N TYR A 472 -17.55 -38.81 -10.64
CA TYR A 472 -16.71 -39.21 -9.52
C TYR A 472 -15.55 -40.04 -10.07
N ASP A 473 -14.33 -39.53 -9.94
CA ASP A 473 -13.10 -40.16 -10.41
C ASP A 473 -11.99 -39.90 -9.41
N VAL A 474 -11.74 -40.93 -8.58
CA VAL A 474 -10.74 -40.90 -7.53
C VAL A 474 -9.32 -40.71 -8.09
N ALA A 475 -9.01 -41.25 -9.27
CA ALA A 475 -7.70 -41.10 -9.88
C ALA A 475 -7.48 -39.66 -10.34
N ALA A 476 -8.47 -39.08 -11.04
CA ALA A 476 -8.45 -37.67 -11.43
C ALA A 476 -8.39 -36.75 -10.21
N PHE A 477 -9.13 -37.07 -9.13
CA PHE A 477 -9.11 -36.33 -7.87
C PHE A 477 -7.70 -36.25 -7.29
N PHE A 478 -7.02 -37.38 -7.10
CA PHE A 478 -5.66 -37.40 -6.55
C PHE A 478 -4.64 -36.73 -7.48
N ASN A 479 -4.81 -36.87 -8.80
CA ASN A 479 -3.95 -36.24 -9.78
C ASN A 479 -4.06 -34.70 -9.72
N ASN A 480 -5.29 -34.18 -9.63
CA ASN A 480 -5.57 -32.76 -9.45
C ASN A 480 -5.04 -32.24 -8.10
N ALA A 481 -5.21 -33.00 -7.01
CA ALA A 481 -4.68 -32.63 -5.70
C ALA A 481 -3.14 -32.51 -5.71
N GLN A 482 -2.44 -33.45 -6.34
CA GLN A 482 -0.99 -33.40 -6.51
C GLN A 482 -0.55 -32.21 -7.37
N ALA A 483 -1.24 -31.93 -8.48
CA ALA A 483 -0.99 -30.77 -9.32
C ALA A 483 -1.11 -29.46 -8.52
N MET A 484 -2.12 -29.34 -7.67
CA MET A 484 -2.29 -28.16 -6.83
C MET A 484 -1.11 -27.98 -5.85
N MET A 485 -0.71 -29.06 -5.17
CA MET A 485 0.41 -29.02 -4.22
C MET A 485 1.74 -28.67 -4.89
N ILE A 486 2.02 -29.28 -6.05
CA ILE A 486 3.25 -29.01 -6.82
C ILE A 486 3.24 -27.57 -7.35
N GLY A 487 2.12 -27.09 -7.88
CA GLY A 487 2.00 -25.72 -8.40
C GLY A 487 2.25 -24.65 -7.34
N VAL A 488 1.66 -24.79 -6.16
CA VAL A 488 1.91 -23.88 -5.03
C VAL A 488 3.33 -24.05 -4.47
N GLY A 489 3.84 -25.29 -4.39
CA GLY A 489 5.21 -25.57 -3.96
C GLY A 489 6.26 -24.91 -4.86
N ALA A 490 6.07 -24.98 -6.18
CA ALA A 490 6.92 -24.31 -7.16
C ALA A 490 6.89 -22.79 -7.01
N ALA A 491 5.71 -22.21 -6.76
CA ALA A 491 5.61 -20.77 -6.49
C ALA A 491 6.35 -20.37 -5.20
N VAL A 492 6.20 -21.13 -4.11
CA VAL A 492 6.94 -20.90 -2.85
C VAL A 492 8.44 -21.00 -3.07
N LEU A 493 8.90 -21.99 -3.84
CA LEU A 493 10.30 -22.14 -4.19
C LEU A 493 10.80 -20.93 -4.99
N ALA A 494 10.04 -20.46 -5.98
CA ALA A 494 10.37 -19.26 -6.74
C ALA A 494 10.47 -18.01 -5.86
N PHE A 495 9.58 -17.85 -4.85
CA PHE A 495 9.68 -16.76 -3.88
C PHE A 495 10.96 -16.80 -3.05
N ASN A 496 11.47 -18.00 -2.72
CA ASN A 496 12.69 -18.17 -1.92
C ASN A 496 13.97 -18.05 -2.75
N LEU A 497 14.01 -18.64 -3.95
CA LEU A 497 15.20 -18.69 -4.80
C LEU A 497 15.47 -17.36 -5.52
N LEU A 498 14.41 -16.66 -5.95
CA LEU A 498 14.52 -15.44 -6.77
C LEU A 498 14.31 -14.18 -5.90
N MET A 499 14.77 -14.21 -4.64
CA MET A 499 14.58 -13.10 -3.69
C MET A 499 15.77 -12.15 -3.72
N LEU A 500 15.53 -10.87 -4.07
CA LEU A 500 16.51 -9.78 -3.92
C LEU A 500 16.61 -9.38 -2.44
N ARG A 501 17.37 -10.15 -1.66
CA ARG A 501 17.53 -10.02 -0.21
C ARG A 501 18.70 -9.14 0.22
N ASP A 502 19.09 -8.15 -0.58
CA ASP A 502 20.11 -7.19 -0.14
C ASP A 502 19.46 -5.91 0.42
N PRO A 503 19.29 -5.78 1.76
CA PRO A 503 18.86 -4.55 2.40
C PRO A 503 19.70 -3.33 2.00
N ALA A 504 20.99 -3.54 1.70
CA ALA A 504 21.87 -2.46 1.33
C ALA A 504 21.56 -1.94 -0.08
N TRP A 505 21.22 -2.83 -1.01
CA TRP A 505 20.74 -2.46 -2.33
C TRP A 505 19.39 -1.71 -2.25
N HIS A 506 18.45 -2.24 -1.47
CA HIS A 506 17.12 -1.64 -1.30
C HIS A 506 17.20 -0.20 -0.76
N SER A 507 17.96 0.01 0.31
CA SER A 507 18.13 1.33 0.92
C SER A 507 18.88 2.33 0.01
N ARG A 508 19.94 1.92 -0.69
CA ARG A 508 20.63 2.79 -1.68
C ARG A 508 19.70 3.25 -2.78
N ARG A 509 18.85 2.35 -3.29
CA ARG A 509 17.87 2.68 -4.32
C ARG A 509 16.79 3.64 -3.80
N LEU A 510 16.28 3.43 -2.60
CA LEU A 510 15.33 4.36 -1.98
C LEU A 510 15.93 5.74 -1.75
N LEU A 511 17.21 5.81 -1.35
CA LEU A 511 17.96 7.06 -1.22
C LEU A 511 18.09 7.77 -2.57
N ALA A 512 18.54 7.07 -3.62
CA ALA A 512 18.64 7.64 -4.97
C ALA A 512 17.28 8.18 -5.46
N ALA A 513 16.20 7.44 -5.21
CA ALA A 513 14.85 7.87 -5.56
C ALA A 513 14.37 9.08 -4.74
N THR A 514 14.84 9.24 -3.50
CA THR A 514 14.59 10.43 -2.67
C THR A 514 15.33 11.64 -3.22
N LEU A 515 16.61 11.50 -3.59
CA LEU A 515 17.40 12.58 -4.20
C LEU A 515 16.78 13.05 -5.52
N ASP A 516 16.41 12.13 -6.40
CA ASP A 516 15.70 12.41 -7.65
C ASP A 516 14.36 13.13 -7.42
N ASP A 517 13.64 12.81 -6.33
CA ASP A 517 12.43 13.57 -5.97
C ASP A 517 12.73 14.97 -5.44
N LEU A 518 13.80 15.17 -4.68
CA LEU A 518 14.23 16.48 -4.18
C LEU A 518 14.68 17.38 -5.34
N VAL A 519 15.42 16.83 -6.32
CA VAL A 519 15.75 17.50 -7.57
C VAL A 519 14.47 17.91 -8.30
N ARG A 520 13.54 16.97 -8.53
CA ARG A 520 12.25 17.33 -9.16
C ARG A 520 11.45 18.37 -8.38
N LEU A 521 11.60 18.42 -7.07
CA LEU A 521 10.91 19.37 -6.21
C LEU A 521 11.41 20.80 -6.37
N THR A 522 12.60 21.05 -6.95
CA THR A 522 13.11 22.41 -7.22
C THR A 522 12.29 23.12 -8.31
N HIS A 523 11.84 22.39 -9.33
CA HIS A 523 11.17 22.95 -10.51
C HIS A 523 9.69 22.55 -10.65
N ARG A 524 9.18 21.56 -9.91
CA ARG A 524 7.76 21.14 -9.96
C ARG A 524 6.79 22.26 -9.60
N SER A 525 5.59 22.30 -10.17
CA SER A 525 4.56 23.24 -9.74
C SER A 525 4.17 23.06 -8.26
N LEU A 526 3.99 24.16 -7.54
CA LEU A 526 3.62 24.15 -6.11
C LEU A 526 2.25 23.50 -5.87
N ARG A 527 1.33 23.59 -6.85
CA ARG A 527 0.00 23.00 -6.77
C ARG A 527 0.09 21.47 -6.69
N GLY A 528 -0.13 20.92 -5.50
CA GLY A 528 -0.07 19.47 -5.24
C GLY A 528 1.35 18.92 -5.07
N ALA A 529 2.37 19.78 -4.91
CA ALA A 529 3.72 19.33 -4.59
C ALA A 529 3.77 18.62 -3.23
N GLU A 530 3.01 19.13 -2.26
CA GLU A 530 2.91 18.57 -0.91
C GLU A 530 2.40 17.12 -0.91
N SER A 531 1.28 16.85 -1.60
CA SER A 531 0.73 15.50 -1.67
C SER A 531 1.59 14.55 -2.50
N TRP A 532 2.32 15.09 -3.49
CA TRP A 532 3.25 14.32 -4.30
C TRP A 532 4.51 13.91 -3.53
N PHE A 533 5.20 14.86 -2.90
CA PHE A 533 6.43 14.60 -2.16
C PHE A 533 6.14 13.88 -0.83
N GLY A 534 5.19 14.41 -0.04
CA GLY A 534 4.83 13.85 1.26
C GLY A 534 4.33 12.41 1.17
N GLY A 535 3.50 12.09 0.16
CA GLY A 535 3.03 10.73 -0.08
C GLY A 535 4.15 9.75 -0.43
N ARG A 536 5.04 10.14 -1.36
CA ARG A 536 6.18 9.29 -1.78
C ARG A 536 7.17 9.09 -0.64
N MET A 537 7.46 10.13 0.13
CA MET A 537 8.39 10.05 1.25
C MET A 537 7.80 9.20 2.40
N ALA A 538 6.52 9.36 2.73
CA ALA A 538 5.85 8.51 3.72
C ALA A 538 5.94 7.02 3.34
N ASP A 539 5.70 6.70 2.07
CA ASP A 539 5.84 5.34 1.54
C ASP A 539 7.26 4.78 1.68
N ARG A 540 8.29 5.59 1.32
CA ARG A 540 9.70 5.15 1.41
C ARG A 540 10.15 5.00 2.85
N LEU A 541 9.75 5.91 3.74
CA LEU A 541 10.01 5.79 5.17
C LEU A 541 9.34 4.52 5.73
N LEU A 542 8.11 4.19 5.34
CA LEU A 542 7.54 2.91 5.78
C LEU A 542 8.31 1.69 5.25
N GLN A 543 8.87 1.74 4.04
CA GLN A 543 9.70 0.66 3.49
C GLN A 543 11.05 0.53 4.22
N LEU A 544 11.73 1.65 4.49
CA LEU A 544 13.00 1.70 5.21
C LEU A 544 12.86 1.20 6.66
N ALA A 545 11.77 1.54 7.34
CA ALA A 545 11.58 1.18 8.74
C ALA A 545 11.29 -0.30 8.96
N ARG A 546 10.64 -0.95 8.00
CA ARG A 546 10.36 -2.39 8.08
C ARG A 546 11.63 -3.22 8.14
N HIS A 547 12.69 -2.78 7.47
CA HIS A 547 13.97 -3.46 7.42
C HIS A 547 14.98 -2.94 8.46
N TYR A 548 14.64 -1.88 9.19
CA TYR A 548 15.50 -1.28 10.22
C TYR A 548 15.97 -2.25 11.31
N PRO A 549 15.13 -3.18 11.85
CA PRO A 549 15.56 -4.11 12.89
C PRO A 549 16.59 -5.14 12.39
N GLU A 550 16.58 -5.44 11.09
CA GLU A 550 17.39 -6.49 10.46
C GLU A 550 18.76 -5.96 9.98
N LEU A 551 18.99 -4.64 10.04
CA LEU A 551 20.20 -4.01 9.57
C LEU A 551 21.32 -3.99 10.63
N PRO A 552 22.57 -4.32 10.26
CA PRO A 552 23.76 -4.05 11.08
C PRO A 552 23.81 -2.57 11.50
N VAL A 553 24.44 -2.25 12.63
CA VAL A 553 24.47 -0.89 13.21
C VAL A 553 24.93 0.17 12.20
N GLN A 554 25.93 -0.13 11.37
CA GLN A 554 26.43 0.76 10.31
C GLN A 554 25.42 1.03 9.18
N ALA A 555 24.41 0.17 8.98
CA ALA A 555 23.36 0.36 8.00
C ALA A 555 22.08 0.99 8.61
N ARG A 556 22.02 1.18 9.94
CA ARG A 556 20.94 1.94 10.62
C ARG A 556 20.99 3.44 10.31
N SER A 557 22.15 3.98 9.93
CA SER A 557 22.31 5.37 9.45
C SER A 557 21.38 5.71 8.27
N ARG A 558 21.01 4.70 7.46
CA ARG A 558 20.19 4.89 6.26
C ARG A 558 18.73 5.24 6.53
N TRP A 559 18.25 5.03 7.75
CA TRP A 559 16.98 5.60 8.18
C TRP A 559 17.06 7.11 8.36
N ASP A 560 18.15 7.56 8.98
CA ASP A 560 18.38 8.96 9.25
C ASP A 560 18.55 9.74 7.94
N ASP A 561 19.11 9.11 6.90
CA ASP A 561 19.07 9.63 5.51
C ASP A 561 17.65 9.88 5.00
N GLY A 562 16.73 8.95 5.23
CA GLY A 562 15.33 9.12 4.82
C GLY A 562 14.66 10.29 5.53
N LEU A 563 14.96 10.46 6.82
CA LEU A 563 14.46 11.59 7.61
C LEU A 563 15.09 12.92 7.20
N LEU A 564 16.39 12.96 6.94
CA LEU A 564 17.07 14.16 6.46
C LEU A 564 16.59 14.55 5.06
N GLY A 565 16.32 13.58 4.19
CA GLY A 565 15.67 13.82 2.91
C GLY A 565 14.26 14.41 3.06
N LEU A 566 13.47 13.94 4.03
CA LEU A 566 12.15 14.52 4.35
C LEU A 566 12.31 15.97 4.84
N ASP A 567 13.28 16.19 5.70
CA ASP A 567 13.56 17.47 6.35
C ASP A 567 14.08 18.53 5.35
N ILE A 568 14.87 18.14 4.34
CA ILE A 568 15.27 19.00 3.22
C ILE A 568 14.09 19.30 2.30
N GLY A 569 13.27 18.30 2.00
CA GLY A 569 12.08 18.51 1.17
C GLY A 569 11.05 19.44 1.81
N ASP A 570 10.90 19.41 3.13
CA ASP A 570 10.07 20.38 3.87
C ASP A 570 10.57 21.82 3.70
N GLU A 571 11.86 22.04 3.93
CA GLU A 571 12.46 23.37 3.84
C GLU A 571 12.48 23.88 2.41
N LEU A 572 12.66 22.99 1.42
CA LEU A 572 12.54 23.33 0.01
C LEU A 572 11.11 23.75 -0.37
N LEU A 573 10.10 23.01 0.09
CA LEU A 573 8.70 23.38 -0.12
C LEU A 573 8.37 24.70 0.56
N HIS A 574 8.85 24.89 1.79
CA HIS A 574 8.64 26.11 2.54
C HIS A 574 9.29 27.31 1.85
N LEU A 575 10.56 27.21 1.47
CA LEU A 575 11.28 28.24 0.73
C LEU A 575 10.52 28.64 -0.54
N ARG A 576 10.09 27.66 -1.34
CA ARG A 576 9.39 27.94 -2.60
C ARG A 576 8.02 28.59 -2.38
N LEU A 577 7.29 28.20 -1.34
CA LEU A 577 6.02 28.85 -0.96
C LEU A 577 6.26 30.29 -0.49
N SER A 578 7.25 30.51 0.36
CA SER A 578 7.61 31.83 0.87
C SER A 578 8.05 32.78 -0.25
N LEU A 579 8.88 32.32 -1.18
CA LEU A 579 9.29 33.10 -2.36
C LEU A 579 8.11 33.43 -3.28
N ALA A 580 7.17 32.50 -3.45
CA ALA A 580 5.97 32.73 -4.26
C ALA A 580 5.04 33.79 -3.64
N VAL A 581 4.96 33.86 -2.31
CA VAL A 581 4.20 34.89 -1.59
C VAL A 581 4.94 36.24 -1.60
N ALA A 582 6.26 36.22 -1.40
CA ALA A 582 7.09 37.43 -1.39
C ALA A 582 7.20 38.12 -2.75
N GLN A 583 6.90 37.42 -3.85
CA GLN A 583 6.98 37.94 -5.24
C GLN A 583 8.34 38.62 -5.54
N VAL A 584 9.43 37.93 -5.20
CA VAL A 584 10.80 38.45 -5.38
C VAL A 584 11.05 38.84 -6.83
N SER A 585 11.52 40.07 -7.06
CA SER A 585 11.76 40.63 -8.40
C SER A 585 12.97 40.00 -9.13
N GLU A 586 13.98 39.58 -8.37
CA GLU A 586 15.24 38.99 -8.82
C GLU A 586 15.12 37.49 -9.16
N GLN A 587 14.34 37.15 -10.20
CA GLN A 587 14.12 35.74 -10.60
C GLN A 587 15.42 35.01 -11.03
N GLN A 588 16.43 35.72 -11.51
CA GLN A 588 17.71 35.11 -11.92
C GLN A 588 18.50 34.57 -10.74
N ALA A 589 18.60 35.32 -9.63
CA ALA A 589 19.28 34.87 -8.41
C ALA A 589 18.59 33.61 -7.84
N GLN A 590 17.25 33.60 -7.84
CA GLN A 590 16.46 32.44 -7.45
C GLN A 590 16.76 31.22 -8.32
N GLN A 591 16.83 31.37 -9.65
CA GLN A 591 17.16 30.28 -10.57
C GLN A 591 18.58 29.75 -10.36
N ARG A 592 19.58 30.62 -10.14
CA ARG A 592 20.96 30.22 -9.84
C ARG A 592 21.04 29.40 -8.55
N TYR A 593 20.37 29.84 -7.49
CA TYR A 593 20.33 29.09 -6.23
C TYR A 593 19.71 27.70 -6.40
N PHE A 594 18.57 27.59 -7.10
CA PHE A 594 17.94 26.29 -7.35
C PHE A 594 18.76 25.38 -8.25
N ALA A 595 19.49 25.93 -9.24
CA ALA A 595 20.41 25.15 -10.06
C ALA A 595 21.61 24.60 -9.26
N ALA A 596 22.17 25.40 -8.35
CA ALA A 596 23.22 24.94 -7.43
C ALA A 596 22.71 23.85 -6.48
N LEU A 597 21.48 24.00 -5.97
CA LEU A 597 20.83 22.99 -5.15
C LEU A 597 20.59 21.69 -5.91
N GLU A 598 20.07 21.77 -7.13
CA GLU A 598 19.85 20.62 -8.02
C GLU A 598 21.14 19.85 -8.27
N HIS A 599 22.20 20.53 -8.70
CA HIS A 599 23.51 19.92 -8.94
C HIS A 599 24.11 19.25 -7.69
N THR A 600 23.88 19.84 -6.52
CA THR A 600 24.33 19.29 -5.24
C THR A 600 23.55 18.02 -4.87
N LEU A 601 22.22 18.04 -5.06
CA LEU A 601 21.35 16.89 -4.77
C LEU A 601 21.58 15.72 -5.74
N GLU A 602 21.86 15.98 -7.02
CA GLU A 602 22.16 14.94 -8.02
C GLU A 602 23.39 14.11 -7.66
N ARG A 603 24.41 14.75 -7.08
CA ARG A 603 25.65 14.09 -6.65
C ARG A 603 25.45 13.28 -5.36
N GLY A 604 24.43 13.63 -4.56
CA GLY A 604 24.15 13.02 -3.26
C GLY A 604 25.07 13.50 -2.12
N PRO A 605 24.76 13.13 -0.87
CA PRO A 605 25.52 13.56 0.31
C PRO A 605 26.91 12.88 0.37
N ALA A 606 27.93 13.65 0.74
CA ALA A 606 29.28 13.16 1.04
C ALA A 606 30.02 14.20 1.90
N GLY A 607 30.98 13.76 2.74
CA GLY A 607 31.68 14.65 3.66
C GLY A 607 32.35 15.86 3.00
N ASP A 608 32.98 15.66 1.84
CA ASP A 608 33.64 16.71 1.04
C ASP A 608 32.68 17.75 0.44
N ARG A 609 31.36 17.49 0.48
CA ARG A 609 30.32 18.35 -0.11
C ARG A 609 29.51 19.11 0.92
N ALA A 610 29.87 19.06 2.21
CA ALA A 610 29.13 19.74 3.27
C ALA A 610 28.94 21.24 2.96
N ASP A 611 29.93 21.90 2.38
CA ASP A 611 29.92 23.33 2.05
C ASP A 611 29.55 23.65 0.59
N ALA A 612 29.09 22.67 -0.19
CA ALA A 612 28.76 22.86 -1.61
C ALA A 612 27.71 23.96 -1.87
N LEU A 613 26.81 24.22 -0.91
CA LEU A 613 25.79 25.26 -1.01
C LEU A 613 26.21 26.61 -0.42
N ALA A 614 27.38 26.71 0.24
CA ALA A 614 27.71 27.88 1.05
C ALA A 614 27.74 29.19 0.24
N THR A 615 28.43 29.20 -0.90
CA THR A 615 28.53 30.38 -1.77
C THR A 615 27.17 30.77 -2.35
N ALA A 616 26.45 29.81 -2.91
CA ALA A 616 25.14 30.06 -3.52
C ALA A 616 24.09 30.53 -2.48
N SER A 617 24.12 29.97 -1.26
CA SER A 617 23.27 30.42 -0.15
C SER A 617 23.61 31.85 0.27
N ALA A 618 24.89 32.21 0.38
CA ALA A 618 25.31 33.56 0.77
C ALA A 618 24.87 34.62 -0.26
N GLU A 619 25.15 34.39 -1.55
CA GLU A 619 24.73 35.28 -2.63
C GLU A 619 23.20 35.46 -2.66
N PHE A 620 22.45 34.36 -2.50
CA PHE A 620 20.99 34.45 -2.52
C PHE A 620 20.43 35.15 -1.27
N LEU A 621 21.04 34.96 -0.10
CA LEU A 621 20.66 35.67 1.11
C LEU A 621 20.89 37.19 1.00
N GLU A 622 21.97 37.62 0.36
CA GLU A 622 22.21 39.05 0.09
C GLU A 622 21.12 39.65 -0.80
N VAL A 623 20.73 38.94 -1.87
CA VAL A 623 19.63 39.37 -2.74
C VAL A 623 18.31 39.43 -1.98
N LEU A 624 18.03 38.43 -1.12
CA LEU A 624 16.83 38.45 -0.28
C LEU A 624 16.88 39.57 0.75
N ALA A 625 18.04 39.93 1.30
CA ALA A 625 18.18 41.02 2.26
C ALA A 625 17.95 42.41 1.63
N ALA A 626 18.22 42.56 0.32
CA ALA A 626 18.00 43.80 -0.42
C ALA A 626 16.52 44.07 -0.78
N GLN A 627 15.64 43.09 -0.61
CA GLN A 627 14.20 43.22 -0.91
C GLN A 627 13.44 43.91 0.24
N PRO A 628 12.29 44.55 -0.03
CA PRO A 628 11.48 45.15 1.02
C PRO A 628 11.06 44.12 2.07
N ALA A 629 11.25 44.47 3.35
CA ALA A 629 10.97 43.57 4.46
C ALA A 629 9.51 43.10 4.43
N SER A 630 9.33 41.78 4.39
CA SER A 630 8.05 41.10 4.54
C SER A 630 8.23 39.81 5.32
N ASP A 631 7.17 39.33 5.96
CA ASP A 631 7.23 38.10 6.76
C ASP A 631 7.58 36.89 5.89
N ALA A 632 7.05 36.87 4.65
CA ALA A 632 7.39 35.86 3.66
C ALA A 632 8.88 35.86 3.30
N LEU A 633 9.50 37.05 3.21
CA LEU A 633 10.94 37.19 2.93
C LEU A 633 11.81 36.72 4.11
N LYS A 634 11.44 37.07 5.35
CA LYS A 634 12.12 36.57 6.57
C LYS A 634 12.07 35.03 6.64
N LEU A 635 10.91 34.45 6.36
CA LEU A 635 10.74 32.99 6.30
C LEU A 635 11.57 32.37 5.17
N ALA A 636 11.66 33.02 4.01
CA ALA A 636 12.50 32.56 2.91
C ALA A 636 14.00 32.56 3.29
N GLN A 637 14.49 33.63 3.93
CA GLN A 637 15.87 33.70 4.42
C GLN A 637 16.18 32.58 5.42
N GLY A 638 15.30 32.37 6.41
CA GLY A 638 15.45 31.27 7.37
C GLY A 638 15.48 29.89 6.71
N ALA A 639 14.63 29.66 5.69
CA ALA A 639 14.60 28.40 4.96
C ALA A 639 15.88 28.15 4.14
N VAL A 640 16.52 29.19 3.57
CA VAL A 640 17.83 29.06 2.87
C VAL A 640 18.93 28.60 3.83
N VAL A 641 19.04 29.26 4.98
CA VAL A 641 19.99 28.88 6.04
C VAL A 641 19.72 27.44 6.50
N GLN A 642 18.44 27.08 6.63
CA GLN A 642 18.08 25.76 7.11
C GLN A 642 18.35 24.64 6.11
N LEU A 643 18.17 24.91 4.81
CA LEU A 643 18.56 23.97 3.75
C LEU A 643 20.06 23.69 3.80
N GLN A 644 20.89 24.73 3.92
CA GLN A 644 22.34 24.60 4.06
C GLN A 644 22.73 23.78 5.30
N ASN A 645 22.13 24.08 6.46
CA ASN A 645 22.41 23.36 7.70
C ASN A 645 21.97 21.88 7.65
N SER A 646 20.81 21.61 7.04
CA SER A 646 20.30 20.24 6.88
C SER A 646 21.16 19.44 5.91
N TRP A 647 21.65 20.06 4.83
CA TRP A 647 22.61 19.46 3.91
C TRP A 647 23.94 19.12 4.58
N ARG A 648 24.51 20.04 5.36
CA ARG A 648 25.72 19.79 6.16
C ARG A 648 25.54 18.64 7.14
N ALA A 649 24.39 18.58 7.82
CA ALA A 649 24.08 17.47 8.72
C ALA A 649 24.04 16.13 7.97
N TRP A 650 23.48 16.11 6.76
CA TRP A 650 23.44 14.91 5.92
C TRP A 650 24.83 14.46 5.45
N CYS A 651 25.68 15.40 5.06
CA CYS A 651 27.05 15.13 4.64
C CYS A 651 27.90 14.59 5.80
N ARG A 652 27.77 15.16 7.01
CA ARG A 652 28.50 14.69 8.20
C ARG A 652 28.17 13.26 8.60
N GLN A 653 26.92 12.81 8.39
CA GLN A 653 26.56 11.40 8.63
C GLN A 653 27.26 10.42 7.69
N HIS A 654 27.80 10.91 6.57
CA HIS A 654 28.54 10.12 5.58
C HIS A 654 30.06 10.24 5.73
N GLU A 655 30.56 11.00 6.70
CA GLU A 655 31.99 10.96 7.02
C GLU A 655 32.32 9.60 7.65
N PRO A 656 33.33 8.88 7.13
CA PRO A 656 33.82 7.72 7.85
C PRO A 656 34.30 8.19 9.22
N GLU A 657 33.78 7.60 10.30
CA GLU A 657 34.25 7.85 11.66
C GLU A 657 35.78 7.88 11.64
N ARG A 658 36.38 9.07 11.81
CA ARG A 658 37.81 9.18 12.06
C ARG A 658 38.05 8.39 13.33
N ARG A 659 38.70 7.23 13.19
CA ARG A 659 39.18 6.40 14.28
C ARG A 659 39.76 7.30 15.37
N GLU A 660 39.11 7.36 16.51
CA GLU A 660 39.76 7.75 17.77
C GLU A 660 40.86 6.72 18.03
N HIS A 661 42.04 6.96 17.49
CA HIS A 661 43.33 6.38 17.86
C HIS A 661 44.31 7.54 18.01
N SER A 662 44.04 8.40 18.99
CA SER A 662 45.05 9.29 19.55
C SER A 662 44.62 9.67 20.96
N HIS A 663 45.30 9.05 21.95
CA HIS A 663 45.31 9.24 23.40
C HIS A 663 44.95 7.93 24.14
N GLY A 664 45.87 7.19 24.75
CA GLY A 664 47.26 7.51 25.07
C GLY A 664 48.16 6.29 25.20
N LEU A 665 49.38 6.45 24.70
CA LEU A 665 50.58 5.88 25.29
C LEU A 665 50.94 6.76 26.49
N ALA A 666 50.80 6.22 27.70
CA ALA A 666 51.67 6.41 28.86
C ALA A 666 51.26 5.39 29.93
#